data_AF-A0A1W1ZIN7-F1
#
_entry.id   AF-A0A1W1ZIN7-F1
#
_cell.length_a   1.000
_cell.length_b   1.000
_cell.length_c   1.000
_cell.angle_alpha   90.00
_cell.angle_beta   90.00
_cell.angle_gamma   90.00
#
_symmetry.space_group_name_H-M   'P 1'
#
loop_
_entity.id
_entity.type
_entity.pdbx_description
1 polymer ?
#
loop_
_entity_poly.entity_id
_entity_poly.type
_entity_poly.pdbx_seq_one_letter_code
_entity_poly.pdbx_strand_id
1 'polypeptide(L)'
;MRMQWSIIPVFLSGLLCCSPAVKNSYLYDMGTAGSPVEKGYTGVQPATIYSKERGYGWINKPEAAFDTLAGKWNNDLNRDGVLAKDSLIFRADLPNGDYLLTLTLGDNSEKPLKQSVYCNNELIAGSVVTPWYRIPIKSVNKIINVSKGTAVVKVTSDTRIAVQNIEFRPLSPENEGENMGFEQDTVAVKQLKGDFVARYLKAAHYYNLGAWSASAKSSGINFTFRMYLAADLLEQIAASESDPLYDKAIYLLAKIHYWLNREDYDPYHEAAAQKYFSILKKKYPDAALIRMYLGEKVPFEVQQLPHPKGAPQWAVKQREAMQRMLKIIHWWVNERQAPNGELGGKYGDDVEILRWWLPAILGADDAVAKKGYIRLADGVWNSGILERGFAKKIDDVEHSAELFRDTHPSMFMISYGDPEYIERCMISMQNFEKVWTGITPKGHRHFKSCYLSASEVLEQAPMNVDVPLNARAVLPGLWVTWYNRNPTLMRLFTEWGNSWLEDAARADGGKPAGLMPAAIVFADDSIGAHTGKWYDPGLEYDYYKWESLGHINEMYAQLIGMYGITGNTAFLKPVDFCYKLMEQAALEKLPENPEPGSLNWAKKVLLRGGVDKGATDNPMADVFTMAAQLGNTAKYNQLIALYGNSYNKYSISKNIKVVNEGLEKVLGSLRYNLPLLTTEVKYTDRVYVPGSDLLFGMYTGHFGSGYEYPSTVATWKNTGPDMGVFVRQGDTRSAFVSLYNFGAARTVTMQTWLLEPGVYRLRSGTDLDDDGAIDADATERIIVLKERVNQVQLQAPSGKLLAISIEQLKAGAQPGIAADVAISPRDIFFVNGKLDVRVHNVGNADARNITVELWNGKKKVSSGVITNIAAPNDLQPRWKTISFRLDQAALPSVISVKVFTDQPEITTFNNTASYHLRK
;
A
#
# COMPACT_ATOMS: atom_id res chain seq x y z
N MET A 1 -86.08 -4.80 25.87
CA MET A 1 -87.11 -5.11 24.84
C MET A 1 -86.48 -6.12 23.88
N ARG A 2 -86.51 -7.43 24.12
CA ARG A 2 -87.55 -8.44 23.78
C ARG A 2 -88.21 -8.28 22.39
N MET A 3 -88.18 -9.40 21.66
CA MET A 3 -89.07 -9.87 20.57
C MET A 3 -88.79 -9.34 19.15
N GLN A 4 -88.93 -10.10 18.06
CA GLN A 4 -89.10 -11.54 17.78
C GLN A 4 -89.01 -11.72 16.23
N TRP A 5 -88.32 -12.76 15.77
CA TRP A 5 -88.71 -13.76 14.74
C TRP A 5 -89.62 -13.41 13.55
N SER A 6 -89.18 -13.71 12.30
CA SER A 6 -89.62 -14.90 11.50
C SER A 6 -89.26 -14.89 9.98
N ILE A 7 -88.59 -15.98 9.52
CA ILE A 7 -88.86 -16.87 8.32
C ILE A 7 -88.73 -16.26 6.88
N ILE A 8 -87.67 -16.50 6.05
CA ILE A 8 -87.28 -17.63 5.12
C ILE A 8 -88.28 -17.87 3.94
N PRO A 9 -87.96 -18.23 2.64
CA PRO A 9 -86.71 -18.73 1.98
C PRO A 9 -86.29 -18.12 0.59
N VAL A 10 -84.99 -18.12 0.23
CA VAL A 10 -84.22 -18.94 -0.78
C VAL A 10 -84.46 -18.66 -2.28
N PHE A 11 -83.42 -18.22 -3.03
CA PHE A 11 -82.71 -19.03 -4.05
C PHE A 11 -81.43 -18.34 -4.62
N LEU A 12 -80.33 -19.10 -4.54
CA LEU A 12 -79.05 -19.14 -5.28
C LEU A 12 -78.73 -18.06 -6.35
N SER A 13 -77.51 -17.52 -6.28
CA SER A 13 -76.34 -18.00 -7.07
C SER A 13 -75.22 -16.94 -7.09
N GLY A 14 -73.96 -17.39 -7.01
CA GLY A 14 -72.78 -16.56 -7.29
C GLY A 14 -71.77 -16.43 -6.13
N LEU A 15 -71.18 -17.55 -5.69
CA LEU A 15 -69.96 -17.54 -4.88
C LEU A 15 -68.79 -17.01 -5.73
N LEU A 16 -68.44 -15.74 -5.57
CA LEU A 16 -67.09 -15.24 -5.81
C LEU A 16 -66.28 -15.50 -4.53
N CYS A 17 -65.65 -16.67 -4.46
CA CYS A 17 -64.60 -16.93 -3.47
C CYS A 17 -63.36 -16.11 -3.83
N CYS A 18 -63.30 -14.85 -3.40
CA CYS A 18 -62.02 -14.19 -3.15
C CYS A 18 -61.37 -14.88 -1.93
N SER A 19 -60.46 -15.81 -2.18
CA SER A 19 -59.54 -16.26 -1.13
C SER A 19 -58.43 -15.20 -0.99
N PRO A 20 -58.14 -14.68 0.21
CA PRO A 20 -56.96 -13.85 0.42
C PRO A 20 -55.73 -14.75 0.29
N ALA A 21 -54.92 -14.55 -0.77
CA ALA A 21 -53.69 -15.30 -0.94
C ALA A 21 -52.70 -14.97 0.18
N VAL A 22 -52.34 -16.00 0.95
CA VAL A 22 -51.31 -15.97 1.99
C VAL A 22 -49.96 -15.64 1.34
N LYS A 23 -49.38 -14.47 1.61
CA LYS A 23 -48.01 -14.08 1.19
C LYS A 23 -46.96 -14.72 2.11
N ASN A 24 -46.81 -16.04 2.05
CA ASN A 24 -45.68 -16.71 2.69
C ASN A 24 -44.59 -16.98 1.65
N SER A 25 -43.34 -16.64 1.95
CA SER A 25 -42.19 -17.09 1.16
C SER A 25 -42.01 -18.60 1.32
N TYR A 26 -41.58 -19.28 0.26
CA TYR A 26 -41.30 -20.71 0.27
C TYR A 26 -39.79 -20.90 0.30
N LEU A 27 -39.26 -21.15 1.49
CA LEU A 27 -37.83 -21.17 1.78
C LEU A 27 -37.41 -22.60 2.15
N TYR A 28 -36.54 -23.20 1.35
CA TYR A 28 -36.08 -24.58 1.52
C TYR A 28 -34.60 -24.62 1.83
N ASP A 29 -34.25 -25.22 2.96
CA ASP A 29 -32.90 -25.35 3.47
C ASP A 29 -32.42 -26.80 3.26
N MET A 30 -31.34 -26.96 2.51
CA MET A 30 -30.88 -28.26 2.03
C MET A 30 -29.79 -28.77 2.97
N GLY A 31 -29.95 -29.98 3.50
CA GLY A 31 -29.02 -30.45 4.52
C GLY A 31 -29.06 -31.95 4.78
N THR A 32 -28.32 -32.36 5.80
CA THR A 32 -28.34 -33.74 6.28
C THR A 32 -29.56 -33.99 7.17
N ALA A 33 -29.76 -35.25 7.60
CA ALA A 33 -30.84 -35.55 8.54
C ALA A 33 -30.62 -34.96 9.95
N GLY A 34 -29.37 -34.63 10.29
CA GLY A 34 -28.98 -34.13 11.62
C GLY A 34 -28.48 -32.70 11.62
N SER A 35 -28.45 -32.00 10.48
CA SER A 35 -28.04 -30.61 10.45
C SER A 35 -29.15 -29.70 10.99
N PRO A 36 -28.80 -28.60 11.68
CA PRO A 36 -29.77 -27.57 12.04
C PRO A 36 -30.47 -27.00 10.80
N VAL A 37 -31.73 -26.61 10.93
CA VAL A 37 -32.47 -25.92 9.87
C VAL A 37 -32.55 -24.44 10.21
N GLU A 38 -32.19 -23.57 9.27
CA GLU A 38 -32.24 -22.13 9.45
C GLU A 38 -33.65 -21.65 9.84
N LYS A 39 -33.70 -20.64 10.72
CA LYS A 39 -34.98 -20.20 11.28
C LYS A 39 -35.89 -19.64 10.18
N GLY A 40 -37.07 -20.23 10.04
CA GLY A 40 -38.07 -19.84 9.04
C GLY A 40 -37.97 -20.61 7.73
N TYR A 41 -37.01 -21.53 7.61
CA TYR A 41 -36.86 -22.41 6.46
C TYR A 41 -37.47 -23.78 6.72
N THR A 42 -37.77 -24.48 5.63
CA THR A 42 -38.20 -25.87 5.64
C THR A 42 -37.02 -26.77 5.27
N GLY A 43 -36.63 -27.66 6.18
CA GLY A 43 -35.53 -28.60 5.93
C GLY A 43 -35.85 -29.61 4.82
N VAL A 44 -34.90 -29.80 3.91
CA VAL A 44 -34.98 -30.70 2.77
C VAL A 44 -33.73 -31.57 2.73
N GLN A 45 -33.92 -32.86 2.94
CA GLN A 45 -32.84 -33.85 3.03
C GLN A 45 -32.82 -34.69 1.76
N PRO A 46 -31.76 -35.50 1.51
CA PRO A 46 -31.75 -36.42 0.36
C PRO A 46 -32.97 -37.37 0.31
N ALA A 47 -33.56 -37.69 1.46
CA ALA A 47 -34.76 -38.53 1.55
C ALA A 47 -36.09 -37.79 1.29
N THR A 48 -36.09 -36.46 1.17
CA THR A 48 -37.30 -35.65 0.95
C THR A 48 -37.73 -35.74 -0.53
N ILE A 49 -38.16 -36.92 -0.96
CA ILE A 49 -38.68 -37.16 -2.32
C ILE A 49 -40.05 -36.52 -2.47
N TYR A 50 -40.29 -35.84 -3.60
CA TYR A 50 -41.56 -35.16 -3.87
C TYR A 50 -42.76 -36.10 -3.75
N SER A 51 -43.83 -35.61 -3.12
CA SER A 51 -45.17 -36.22 -3.10
C SER A 51 -46.21 -35.12 -3.19
N LYS A 52 -47.38 -35.44 -3.74
CA LYS A 52 -48.46 -34.45 -3.93
C LYS A 52 -48.99 -33.95 -2.58
N GLU A 53 -48.95 -34.78 -1.55
CA GLU A 53 -49.40 -34.46 -0.19
C GLU A 53 -48.46 -33.47 0.49
N ARG A 54 -47.14 -33.61 0.28
CA ARG A 54 -46.15 -32.67 0.84
C ARG A 54 -46.07 -31.37 0.04
N GLY A 55 -46.28 -31.43 -1.27
CA GLY A 55 -46.19 -30.28 -2.18
C GLY A 55 -44.77 -29.82 -2.48
N TYR A 56 -43.73 -30.46 -1.94
CA TYR A 56 -42.33 -30.17 -2.30
C TYR A 56 -41.43 -31.40 -2.14
N GLY A 57 -40.27 -31.39 -2.81
CA GLY A 57 -39.22 -32.39 -2.66
C GLY A 57 -38.42 -32.67 -3.93
N TRP A 58 -37.48 -33.60 -3.83
CA TRP A 58 -36.65 -34.07 -4.92
C TRP A 58 -37.41 -34.97 -5.88
N ILE A 59 -37.26 -34.73 -7.19
CA ILE A 59 -37.76 -35.64 -8.24
C ILE A 59 -36.75 -36.78 -8.47
N ASN A 60 -35.45 -36.46 -8.43
CA ASN A 60 -34.37 -37.46 -8.39
C ASN A 60 -33.58 -37.30 -7.09
N LYS A 61 -33.29 -38.44 -6.43
CA LYS A 61 -32.63 -38.46 -5.12
C LYS A 61 -31.21 -37.85 -5.23
N PRO A 62 -30.84 -36.88 -4.37
CA PRO A 62 -29.46 -36.42 -4.25
C PRO A 62 -28.51 -37.58 -3.88
N GLU A 63 -27.29 -37.54 -4.38
CA GLU A 63 -26.29 -38.59 -4.15
C GLU A 63 -25.76 -38.56 -2.72
N ALA A 64 -25.54 -37.36 -2.18
CA ALA A 64 -25.06 -37.14 -0.82
C ALA A 64 -25.57 -35.81 -0.26
N ALA A 65 -25.24 -35.54 1.01
CA ALA A 65 -25.37 -34.24 1.65
C ALA A 65 -24.11 -33.98 2.50
N PHE A 66 -23.83 -32.72 2.78
CA PHE A 66 -22.74 -32.31 3.65
C PHE A 66 -23.27 -31.43 4.79
N ASP A 67 -22.57 -31.42 5.91
CA ASP A 67 -22.69 -30.45 6.98
C ASP A 67 -21.27 -30.21 7.52
N THR A 68 -20.75 -29.01 7.31
CA THR A 68 -19.39 -28.67 7.67
C THR A 68 -19.32 -27.36 8.44
N LEU A 69 -18.61 -27.41 9.57
CA LEU A 69 -18.18 -26.21 10.28
C LEU A 69 -16.80 -25.73 9.81
N ALA A 70 -16.19 -26.39 8.82
CA ALA A 70 -14.99 -25.88 8.17
C ALA A 70 -15.35 -24.61 7.38
N GLY A 71 -14.67 -23.50 7.69
CA GLY A 71 -14.93 -22.21 7.07
C GLY A 71 -15.08 -21.09 8.11
N LYS A 72 -14.74 -19.85 7.71
CA LYS A 72 -14.76 -18.68 8.61
C LYS A 72 -16.15 -18.02 8.73
N TRP A 73 -17.15 -18.53 8.00
CA TRP A 73 -18.49 -17.96 7.91
C TRP A 73 -19.55 -19.08 7.78
N ASN A 74 -19.95 -19.66 8.91
CA ASN A 74 -20.96 -20.71 8.96
C ASN A 74 -22.13 -20.29 9.86
N ASN A 75 -23.36 -20.35 9.33
CA ASN A 75 -24.64 -20.30 10.03
C ASN A 75 -25.46 -21.53 9.61
N ASP A 76 -26.70 -21.64 10.11
CA ASP A 76 -27.53 -22.82 9.84
C ASP A 76 -27.96 -22.93 8.36
N LEU A 77 -27.80 -21.88 7.54
CA LEU A 77 -28.19 -21.86 6.12
C LEU A 77 -27.07 -22.19 5.12
N ASN A 78 -25.81 -22.03 5.52
CA ASN A 78 -24.66 -22.05 4.60
C ASN A 78 -23.57 -23.07 4.97
N ARG A 79 -23.78 -23.79 6.09
CA ARG A 79 -22.87 -24.84 6.58
C ARG A 79 -23.09 -26.18 5.90
N ASP A 80 -24.29 -26.39 5.37
CA ASP A 80 -24.78 -27.66 4.84
C ASP A 80 -25.42 -27.50 3.45
N GLY A 81 -25.68 -28.64 2.83
CA GLY A 81 -26.20 -28.71 1.47
C GLY A 81 -26.32 -30.14 0.96
N VAL A 82 -26.91 -30.28 -0.23
CA VAL A 82 -26.98 -31.55 -0.97
C VAL A 82 -26.03 -31.58 -2.15
N LEU A 83 -25.59 -32.78 -2.52
CA LEU A 83 -24.61 -33.05 -3.57
C LEU A 83 -25.18 -34.01 -4.62
N ALA A 84 -24.84 -33.78 -5.89
CA ALA A 84 -25.09 -34.72 -6.99
C ALA A 84 -24.01 -34.61 -8.06
N LYS A 85 -23.84 -35.64 -8.89
CA LYS A 85 -22.88 -35.62 -10.00
C LYS A 85 -23.41 -34.90 -11.25
N ASP A 86 -24.48 -35.43 -11.86
CA ASP A 86 -24.90 -34.99 -13.21
C ASP A 86 -26.09 -34.02 -13.18
N SER A 87 -27.12 -34.33 -12.39
CA SER A 87 -28.32 -33.50 -12.29
C SER A 87 -29.04 -33.62 -10.95
N LEU A 88 -29.70 -32.54 -10.54
CA LEU A 88 -30.51 -32.43 -9.34
C LEU A 88 -31.82 -31.72 -9.71
N ILE A 89 -32.98 -32.29 -9.38
CA ILE A 89 -34.29 -31.77 -9.76
C ILE A 89 -35.15 -31.65 -8.50
N PHE A 90 -35.49 -30.41 -8.15
CA PHE A 90 -36.38 -30.08 -7.04
C PHE A 90 -37.71 -29.55 -7.59
N ARG A 91 -38.82 -29.94 -6.96
CA ARG A 91 -40.15 -29.44 -7.27
C ARG A 91 -40.79 -28.84 -6.04
N ALA A 92 -41.46 -27.71 -6.22
CA ALA A 92 -42.38 -27.13 -5.25
C ALA A 92 -43.71 -26.76 -5.93
N ASP A 93 -44.81 -27.09 -5.28
CA ASP A 93 -46.16 -26.65 -5.64
C ASP A 93 -46.38 -25.25 -5.04
N LEU A 94 -46.55 -24.26 -5.91
CA LEU A 94 -46.58 -22.83 -5.57
C LEU A 94 -47.81 -22.19 -6.23
N PRO A 95 -48.52 -21.27 -5.56
CA PRO A 95 -49.58 -20.49 -6.20
C PRO A 95 -49.08 -19.76 -7.45
N ASN A 96 -49.97 -19.55 -8.42
CA ASN A 96 -49.61 -18.77 -9.60
C ASN A 96 -49.25 -17.33 -9.23
N GLY A 97 -48.18 -16.81 -9.83
CA GLY A 97 -47.67 -15.47 -9.56
C GLY A 97 -46.20 -15.33 -9.94
N ASP A 98 -45.68 -14.11 -9.78
CA ASP A 98 -44.26 -13.83 -9.98
C ASP A 98 -43.49 -14.03 -8.68
N TYR A 99 -42.35 -14.70 -8.78
CA TYR A 99 -41.48 -14.99 -7.65
C TYR A 99 -40.06 -14.56 -7.98
N LEU A 100 -39.37 -14.00 -6.99
CA LEU A 100 -37.93 -14.01 -7.00
C LEU A 100 -37.46 -15.41 -6.57
N LEU A 101 -36.85 -16.12 -7.51
CA LEU A 101 -36.13 -17.35 -7.28
C LEU A 101 -34.69 -17.03 -6.87
N THR A 102 -34.27 -17.49 -5.69
CA THR A 102 -32.88 -17.46 -5.22
C THR A 102 -32.41 -18.89 -4.95
N LEU A 103 -31.26 -19.29 -5.53
CA LEU A 103 -30.57 -20.53 -5.19
C LEU A 103 -29.17 -20.23 -4.71
N THR A 104 -28.76 -20.79 -3.59
CA THR A 104 -27.35 -20.72 -3.13
C THR A 104 -26.61 -21.99 -3.54
N LEU A 105 -25.58 -21.83 -4.36
CA LEU A 105 -24.76 -22.92 -4.89
C LEU A 105 -23.38 -22.96 -4.23
N GLY A 106 -22.77 -24.14 -4.11
CA GLY A 106 -21.41 -24.35 -3.57
C GLY A 106 -21.34 -25.29 -2.36
N ASP A 107 -20.16 -25.86 -2.08
CA ASP A 107 -19.95 -26.87 -1.03
C ASP A 107 -18.80 -26.59 -0.06
N ASN A 108 -18.60 -25.34 0.40
CA ASN A 108 -17.56 -24.94 1.39
C ASN A 108 -16.15 -25.52 1.13
N SER A 109 -15.90 -25.99 -0.09
CA SER A 109 -14.67 -26.64 -0.52
C SER A 109 -13.94 -25.74 -1.50
N GLU A 110 -12.64 -25.94 -1.64
CA GLU A 110 -11.82 -25.18 -2.59
C GLU A 110 -11.93 -25.72 -4.02
N LYS A 111 -12.67 -26.82 -4.24
CA LYS A 111 -12.79 -27.44 -5.57
C LYS A 111 -13.78 -26.68 -6.42
N PRO A 112 -13.38 -26.19 -7.62
CA PRO A 112 -14.30 -25.50 -8.50
C PRO A 112 -15.44 -26.41 -8.96
N LEU A 113 -16.68 -25.97 -8.75
CA LEU A 113 -17.91 -26.56 -9.25
C LEU A 113 -18.48 -25.66 -10.33
N LYS A 114 -18.92 -26.22 -11.46
CA LYS A 114 -19.52 -25.48 -12.57
C LYS A 114 -20.94 -25.95 -12.81
N GLN A 115 -21.90 -25.09 -12.56
CA GLN A 115 -23.31 -25.47 -12.44
C GLN A 115 -24.19 -24.60 -13.32
N SER A 116 -25.23 -25.19 -13.91
CA SER A 116 -26.26 -24.48 -14.67
C SER A 116 -27.62 -24.71 -14.03
N VAL A 117 -28.38 -23.64 -13.87
CA VAL A 117 -29.68 -23.62 -13.21
C VAL A 117 -30.78 -23.37 -14.23
N TYR A 118 -31.80 -24.22 -14.19
CA TYR A 118 -33.02 -24.11 -14.97
C TYR A 118 -34.22 -24.03 -14.04
N CYS A 119 -35.24 -23.27 -14.44
CA CYS A 119 -36.54 -23.28 -13.80
C CYS A 119 -37.61 -23.46 -14.86
N ASN A 120 -38.49 -24.46 -14.70
CA ASN A 120 -39.55 -24.78 -15.66
C ASN A 120 -39.02 -24.94 -17.11
N ASN A 121 -37.83 -25.55 -17.26
CA ASN A 121 -37.06 -25.75 -18.49
C ASN A 121 -36.45 -24.49 -19.15
N GLU A 122 -36.61 -23.31 -18.55
CA GLU A 122 -35.89 -22.11 -18.96
C GLU A 122 -34.52 -22.06 -18.29
N LEU A 123 -33.46 -21.74 -19.05
CA LEU A 123 -32.12 -21.52 -18.49
C LEU A 123 -32.11 -20.20 -17.71
N ILE A 124 -31.90 -20.28 -16.40
CA ILE A 124 -31.88 -19.12 -15.51
C ILE A 124 -30.45 -18.58 -15.35
N ALA A 125 -29.49 -19.47 -15.16
CA ALA A 125 -28.06 -19.12 -15.08
C ALA A 125 -27.22 -20.27 -15.65
N GLY A 126 -26.30 -19.94 -16.56
CA GLY A 126 -25.35 -20.91 -17.12
C GLY A 126 -23.96 -20.72 -16.53
N SER A 127 -23.25 -21.83 -16.30
CA SER A 127 -21.83 -21.82 -15.88
C SER A 127 -21.53 -21.02 -14.61
N VAL A 128 -22.35 -21.15 -13.57
CA VAL A 128 -22.07 -20.60 -12.25
C VAL A 128 -20.92 -21.37 -11.63
N VAL A 129 -19.80 -20.68 -11.35
CA VAL A 129 -18.59 -21.26 -10.78
C VAL A 129 -18.54 -20.96 -9.28
N THR A 130 -18.33 -21.99 -8.46
CA THR A 130 -18.12 -21.88 -7.01
C THR A 130 -16.87 -22.66 -6.58
N PRO A 131 -15.97 -22.16 -5.71
CA PRO A 131 -16.00 -20.85 -5.06
C PRO A 131 -16.08 -19.67 -6.05
N TRP A 132 -16.87 -18.65 -5.71
CA TRP A 132 -16.93 -17.41 -6.45
C TRP A 132 -15.92 -16.44 -5.85
N TYR A 133 -14.77 -16.32 -6.52
CA TYR A 133 -13.60 -15.62 -5.99
C TYR A 133 -13.22 -16.14 -4.60
N ARG A 134 -13.39 -15.31 -3.56
CA ARG A 134 -12.96 -15.63 -2.19
C ARG A 134 -14.05 -16.26 -1.33
N ILE A 135 -15.30 -16.35 -1.81
CA ILE A 135 -16.39 -16.98 -1.04
C ILE A 135 -16.74 -18.35 -1.65
N PRO A 136 -17.02 -19.37 -0.82
CA PRO A 136 -17.25 -20.73 -1.30
C PRO A 136 -18.57 -20.93 -2.05
N ILE A 137 -19.44 -19.91 -2.04
CA ILE A 137 -20.81 -19.97 -2.55
C ILE A 137 -21.08 -18.89 -3.59
N LYS A 138 -22.16 -19.07 -4.36
CA LYS A 138 -22.75 -18.01 -5.18
C LYS A 138 -24.27 -18.14 -5.24
N SER A 139 -24.97 -17.03 -5.05
CA SER A 139 -26.42 -16.97 -5.23
C SER A 139 -26.78 -16.73 -6.70
N VAL A 140 -27.78 -17.47 -7.19
CA VAL A 140 -28.43 -17.23 -8.49
C VAL A 140 -29.79 -16.59 -8.23
N ASN A 141 -30.04 -15.42 -8.80
CA ASN A 141 -31.25 -14.63 -8.55
C ASN A 141 -31.99 -14.32 -9.86
N LYS A 142 -33.28 -14.63 -9.94
CA LYS A 142 -34.10 -14.37 -11.13
C LYS A 142 -35.59 -14.23 -10.79
N ILE A 143 -36.26 -13.26 -11.41
CA ILE A 143 -37.72 -13.20 -11.43
C ILE A 143 -38.25 -14.30 -12.36
N ILE A 144 -39.07 -15.20 -11.82
CA ILE A 144 -39.74 -16.26 -12.56
C ILE A 144 -41.26 -16.09 -12.47
N ASN A 145 -41.97 -16.54 -13.49
CA ASN A 145 -43.43 -16.64 -13.47
C ASN A 145 -43.86 -18.09 -13.22
N VAL A 146 -44.72 -18.30 -12.22
CA VAL A 146 -45.39 -19.57 -11.96
C VAL A 146 -46.82 -19.47 -12.48
N SER A 147 -47.15 -20.27 -13.49
CA SER A 147 -48.49 -20.25 -14.15
C SER A 147 -49.26 -21.57 -14.07
N LYS A 148 -48.60 -22.65 -13.67
CA LYS A 148 -49.17 -24.02 -13.60
C LYS A 148 -49.25 -24.56 -12.17
N GLY A 149 -49.20 -23.69 -11.17
CA GLY A 149 -49.23 -24.07 -9.76
C GLY A 149 -47.95 -24.77 -9.27
N THR A 150 -46.87 -24.78 -10.05
CA THR A 150 -45.65 -25.55 -9.77
C THR A 150 -44.40 -24.86 -10.29
N ALA A 151 -43.31 -24.92 -9.53
CA ALA A 151 -41.97 -24.61 -9.99
C ALA A 151 -41.08 -25.86 -9.93
N VAL A 152 -40.38 -26.13 -11.04
CA VAL A 152 -39.41 -27.22 -11.15
C VAL A 152 -38.03 -26.62 -11.40
N VAL A 153 -37.17 -26.73 -10.40
CA VAL A 153 -35.78 -26.28 -10.45
C VAL A 153 -34.90 -27.47 -10.82
N LYS A 154 -34.14 -27.34 -11.90
CA LYS A 154 -33.17 -28.34 -12.34
C LYS A 154 -31.78 -27.71 -12.32
N VAL A 155 -30.86 -28.33 -11.61
CA VAL A 155 -29.44 -27.99 -11.64
C VAL A 155 -28.69 -29.09 -12.39
N THR A 156 -27.78 -28.71 -13.26
CA THR A 156 -26.90 -29.64 -14.00
C THR A 156 -25.46 -29.21 -13.87
N SER A 157 -24.53 -30.16 -13.92
CA SER A 157 -23.10 -29.87 -13.88
C SER A 157 -22.32 -30.87 -14.75
N ASP A 158 -21.18 -30.43 -15.27
CA ASP A 158 -20.13 -31.29 -15.86
C ASP A 158 -19.09 -31.74 -14.82
N THR A 159 -19.17 -31.21 -13.59
CA THR A 159 -18.26 -31.48 -12.47
C THR A 159 -19.04 -32.12 -11.31
N ARG A 160 -19.55 -31.30 -10.39
CA ARG A 160 -20.41 -31.70 -9.29
C ARG A 160 -21.37 -30.57 -8.96
N ILE A 161 -22.55 -30.94 -8.50
CA ILE A 161 -23.61 -30.04 -8.04
C ILE A 161 -23.55 -29.95 -6.52
N ALA A 162 -23.66 -28.73 -6.00
CA ALA A 162 -23.86 -28.44 -4.60
C ALA A 162 -24.91 -27.34 -4.43
N VAL A 163 -25.99 -27.64 -3.71
CA VAL A 163 -27.08 -26.69 -3.44
C VAL A 163 -27.30 -26.61 -1.93
N GLN A 164 -27.21 -25.40 -1.37
CA GLN A 164 -27.43 -25.13 0.06
C GLN A 164 -28.88 -24.73 0.33
N ASN A 165 -29.51 -23.93 -0.53
CA ASN A 165 -30.92 -23.55 -0.37
C ASN A 165 -31.59 -23.20 -1.70
N ILE A 166 -32.93 -23.27 -1.69
CA ILE A 166 -33.81 -22.81 -2.78
C ILE A 166 -34.94 -21.98 -2.17
N GLU A 167 -35.13 -20.78 -2.68
CA GLU A 167 -36.03 -19.79 -2.10
C GLU A 167 -36.95 -19.22 -3.20
N PHE A 168 -38.26 -19.27 -2.98
CA PHE A 168 -39.26 -18.63 -3.83
C PHE A 168 -39.98 -17.55 -3.02
N ARG A 169 -39.67 -16.28 -3.34
CA ARG A 169 -40.30 -15.13 -2.67
C ARG A 169 -41.34 -14.50 -3.59
N PRO A 170 -42.63 -14.49 -3.20
CA PRO A 170 -43.65 -13.86 -4.02
C PRO A 170 -43.38 -12.36 -4.14
N LEU A 171 -43.40 -11.85 -5.37
CA LEU A 171 -43.38 -10.41 -5.63
C LEU A 171 -44.80 -9.88 -5.42
N SER A 172 -44.93 -8.76 -4.72
CA SER A 172 -46.23 -8.10 -4.55
C SER A 172 -46.58 -7.30 -5.80
N PRO A 173 -47.87 -7.14 -6.17
CA PRO A 173 -48.26 -6.11 -7.11
C PRO A 173 -47.73 -4.76 -6.60
N GLU A 174 -47.14 -3.99 -7.51
CA GLU A 174 -46.46 -2.73 -7.28
C GLU A 174 -47.17 -1.89 -6.22
N ASN A 175 -46.58 -1.77 -5.02
CA ASN A 175 -46.75 -0.53 -4.29
C ASN A 175 -45.79 0.43 -5.00
N GLU A 176 -46.32 1.46 -5.65
CA GLU A 176 -45.53 2.61 -6.10
C GLU A 176 -44.70 3.08 -4.90
N GLY A 177 -43.44 2.63 -4.84
CA GLY A 177 -42.58 2.90 -3.71
C GLY A 177 -42.26 4.38 -3.69
N GLU A 178 -42.42 5.03 -2.53
CA GLU A 178 -41.84 6.35 -2.31
C GLU A 178 -40.37 6.31 -2.73
N ASN A 179 -39.93 7.31 -3.52
CA ASN A 179 -38.56 7.40 -3.96
C ASN A 179 -37.63 7.56 -2.75
N MET A 180 -36.98 6.46 -2.32
CA MET A 180 -36.06 6.44 -1.19
C MET A 180 -34.70 7.08 -1.52
N GLY A 181 -34.46 7.49 -2.76
CA GLY A 181 -33.16 7.93 -3.27
C GLY A 181 -32.13 6.80 -3.33
N PHE A 182 -31.00 7.05 -3.99
CA PHE A 182 -29.96 6.03 -4.23
C PHE A 182 -28.86 5.97 -3.16
N GLU A 183 -28.66 7.03 -2.38
CA GLU A 183 -27.55 7.09 -1.43
C GLU A 183 -27.72 6.07 -0.28
N GLN A 184 -26.59 5.64 0.27
CA GLN A 184 -26.59 4.71 1.39
C GLN A 184 -27.19 5.40 2.63
N ASP A 185 -28.35 4.93 3.09
CA ASP A 185 -29.01 5.43 4.30
C ASP A 185 -29.53 4.25 5.13
N THR A 186 -28.73 3.84 6.11
CA THR A 186 -29.12 2.73 7.00
C THR A 186 -30.14 3.14 8.05
N VAL A 187 -30.34 4.44 8.31
CA VAL A 187 -31.30 4.92 9.31
C VAL A 187 -32.71 4.86 8.74
N ALA A 188 -32.91 5.38 7.52
CA ALA A 188 -34.20 5.28 6.83
C ALA A 188 -34.56 3.82 6.53
N VAL A 189 -33.61 3.02 6.06
CA VAL A 189 -33.87 1.61 5.71
C VAL A 189 -34.24 0.76 6.93
N LYS A 190 -33.74 1.08 8.13
CA LYS A 190 -34.17 0.39 9.37
C LYS A 190 -35.65 0.58 9.72
N GLN A 191 -36.30 1.62 9.20
CA GLN A 191 -37.74 1.84 9.42
C GLN A 191 -38.59 0.91 8.54
N LEU A 192 -38.01 0.43 7.43
CA LEU A 192 -38.62 -0.59 6.60
C LEU A 192 -38.52 -1.96 7.28
N LYS A 193 -39.42 -2.88 6.92
CA LYS A 193 -39.42 -4.27 7.40
C LYS A 193 -39.32 -5.21 6.21
N GLY A 194 -38.64 -6.33 6.40
CA GLY A 194 -38.57 -7.38 5.41
C GLY A 194 -37.17 -7.95 5.26
N ASP A 195 -37.08 -9.02 4.48
CA ASP A 195 -35.85 -9.78 4.28
C ASP A 195 -34.80 -8.99 3.48
N PHE A 196 -35.23 -8.29 2.43
CA PHE A 196 -34.36 -7.38 1.66
C PHE A 196 -33.78 -6.24 2.50
N VAL A 197 -34.55 -5.73 3.46
CA VAL A 197 -34.05 -4.74 4.43
C VAL A 197 -32.92 -5.35 5.26
N ALA A 198 -33.10 -6.56 5.80
CA ALA A 198 -32.06 -7.24 6.57
C ALA A 198 -30.79 -7.50 5.74
N ARG A 199 -30.95 -7.95 4.49
CA ARG A 199 -29.82 -8.16 3.55
C ARG A 199 -29.08 -6.86 3.25
N TYR A 200 -29.81 -5.79 2.91
CA TYR A 200 -29.21 -4.49 2.64
C TYR A 200 -28.43 -3.97 3.84
N LEU A 201 -29.02 -4.02 5.04
CA LEU A 201 -28.36 -3.56 6.26
C LEU A 201 -27.12 -4.39 6.59
N LYS A 202 -27.14 -5.70 6.34
CA LYS A 202 -25.98 -6.59 6.51
C LYS A 202 -24.88 -6.27 5.50
N ALA A 203 -25.22 -6.08 4.23
CA ALA A 203 -24.26 -5.68 3.19
C ALA A 203 -23.64 -4.31 3.48
N ALA A 204 -24.47 -3.32 3.86
CA ALA A 204 -24.02 -2.00 4.29
C ALA A 204 -23.09 -2.08 5.50
N HIS A 205 -23.41 -2.91 6.49
CA HIS A 205 -22.55 -3.15 7.63
C HIS A 205 -21.19 -3.72 7.21
N TYR A 206 -21.16 -4.76 6.39
CA TYR A 206 -19.92 -5.36 5.88
C TYR A 206 -19.06 -4.37 5.07
N TYR A 207 -19.67 -3.55 4.23
CA TYR A 207 -18.98 -2.50 3.49
C TYR A 207 -18.41 -1.40 4.40
N ASN A 208 -19.14 -1.02 5.45
CA ASN A 208 -18.77 0.06 6.37
C ASN A 208 -17.73 -0.38 7.41
N LEU A 209 -17.62 -1.67 7.71
CA LEU A 209 -16.58 -2.19 8.59
C LEU A 209 -15.15 -1.90 8.08
N GLY A 210 -14.94 -1.61 6.79
CA GLY A 210 -13.62 -1.29 6.23
C GLY A 210 -12.59 -2.40 6.43
N ALA A 211 -11.30 -2.11 6.27
CA ALA A 211 -10.22 -3.07 6.47
C ALA A 211 -9.43 -2.84 7.78
N TRP A 212 -10.09 -2.32 8.83
CA TRP A 212 -9.48 -2.14 10.14
C TRP A 212 -9.14 -3.48 10.81
N SER A 213 -8.01 -3.54 11.52
CA SER A 213 -7.61 -4.72 12.30
C SER A 213 -8.69 -5.12 13.32
N ALA A 214 -9.32 -4.14 13.99
CA ALA A 214 -10.42 -4.39 14.92
C ALA A 214 -11.66 -4.99 14.21
N SER A 215 -11.94 -4.56 12.99
CA SER A 215 -13.03 -5.11 12.17
C SER A 215 -12.73 -6.54 11.75
N ALA A 216 -11.52 -6.85 11.30
CA ALA A 216 -11.13 -8.22 10.94
C ALA A 216 -11.25 -9.18 12.14
N LYS A 217 -10.82 -8.73 13.32
CA LYS A 217 -10.94 -9.50 14.58
C LYS A 217 -12.40 -9.73 14.99
N SER A 218 -13.24 -8.70 14.93
CA SER A 218 -14.64 -8.80 15.37
C SER A 218 -15.53 -9.60 14.43
N SER A 219 -15.29 -9.56 13.11
CA SER A 219 -16.10 -10.34 12.17
C SER A 219 -15.57 -11.74 11.89
N GLY A 220 -14.33 -12.08 12.26
CA GLY A 220 -13.71 -13.39 11.99
C GLY A 220 -13.31 -13.65 10.52
N ILE A 221 -13.67 -12.75 9.61
CA ILE A 221 -13.38 -12.79 8.17
C ILE A 221 -12.68 -11.50 7.70
N ASN A 222 -11.85 -11.61 6.65
CA ASN A 222 -11.12 -10.47 6.10
C ASN A 222 -12.03 -9.52 5.29
N PHE A 223 -11.51 -8.34 4.98
CA PHE A 223 -12.25 -7.29 4.29
C PHE A 223 -12.75 -7.70 2.90
N THR A 224 -11.89 -8.27 2.06
CA THR A 224 -12.28 -8.67 0.70
C THR A 224 -13.38 -9.74 0.73
N PHE A 225 -13.32 -10.71 1.64
CA PHE A 225 -14.40 -11.69 1.84
C PHE A 225 -15.73 -11.02 2.20
N ARG A 226 -15.72 -10.02 3.08
CA ARG A 226 -16.91 -9.21 3.42
C ARG A 226 -17.47 -8.46 2.21
N MET A 227 -16.61 -7.95 1.32
CA MET A 227 -17.02 -7.26 0.09
C MET A 227 -17.75 -8.20 -0.86
N TYR A 228 -17.24 -9.41 -1.09
CA TYR A 228 -17.92 -10.43 -1.91
C TYR A 228 -19.24 -10.89 -1.30
N LEU A 229 -19.31 -11.09 0.03
CA LEU A 229 -20.59 -11.38 0.70
C LEU A 229 -21.60 -10.23 0.54
N ALA A 230 -21.15 -8.98 0.70
CA ALA A 230 -22.00 -7.82 0.51
C ALA A 230 -22.50 -7.73 -0.94
N ALA A 231 -21.64 -8.01 -1.93
CA ALA A 231 -22.02 -8.05 -3.33
C ALA A 231 -23.12 -9.11 -3.57
N ASP A 232 -22.93 -10.33 -3.10
CA ASP A 232 -23.89 -11.42 -3.27
C ASP A 232 -25.25 -11.09 -2.64
N LEU A 233 -25.27 -10.50 -1.44
CA LEU A 233 -26.50 -10.06 -0.77
C LEU A 233 -27.25 -8.96 -1.54
N LEU A 234 -26.51 -8.01 -2.13
CA LEU A 234 -27.09 -6.88 -2.87
C LEU A 234 -27.59 -7.30 -4.25
N GLU A 235 -26.96 -8.29 -4.89
CA GLU A 235 -27.44 -8.85 -6.16
C GLU A 235 -28.84 -9.47 -6.04
N GLN A 236 -29.20 -10.00 -4.86
CA GLN A 236 -30.55 -10.53 -4.63
C GLN A 236 -31.61 -9.42 -4.66
N ILE A 237 -31.27 -8.23 -4.16
CA ILE A 237 -32.15 -7.04 -4.20
C ILE A 237 -32.15 -6.45 -5.62
N ALA A 238 -30.98 -6.37 -6.25
CA ALA A 238 -30.81 -5.85 -7.61
C ALA A 238 -31.56 -6.68 -8.69
N ALA A 239 -31.97 -7.91 -8.37
CA ALA A 239 -32.80 -8.72 -9.25
C ALA A 239 -34.27 -8.25 -9.35
N SER A 240 -34.70 -7.32 -8.47
CA SER A 240 -36.07 -6.80 -8.42
C SER A 240 -36.08 -5.28 -8.60
N GLU A 241 -36.15 -4.79 -9.84
CA GLU A 241 -36.09 -3.35 -10.17
C GLU A 241 -37.24 -2.53 -9.56
N SER A 242 -38.36 -3.16 -9.25
CA SER A 242 -39.52 -2.54 -8.60
C SER A 242 -39.39 -2.41 -7.08
N ASP A 243 -38.33 -2.97 -6.46
CA ASP A 243 -38.16 -2.89 -5.02
C ASP A 243 -37.74 -1.47 -4.58
N PRO A 244 -38.30 -0.92 -3.48
CA PRO A 244 -37.92 0.41 -2.98
C PRO A 244 -36.42 0.57 -2.63
N LEU A 245 -35.72 -0.53 -2.37
CA LEU A 245 -34.28 -0.54 -2.10
C LEU A 245 -33.42 -0.68 -3.36
N TYR A 246 -34.01 -0.88 -4.55
CA TYR A 246 -33.27 -1.19 -5.77
C TYR A 246 -32.13 -0.21 -6.05
N ASP A 247 -32.44 1.09 -6.13
CA ASP A 247 -31.44 2.13 -6.41
C ASP A 247 -30.32 2.16 -5.37
N LYS A 248 -30.66 2.01 -4.08
CA LYS A 248 -29.68 1.94 -2.99
C LYS A 248 -28.79 0.72 -3.09
N ALA A 249 -29.38 -0.42 -3.46
CA ALA A 249 -28.68 -1.68 -3.59
C ALA A 249 -27.69 -1.64 -4.75
N ILE A 250 -28.14 -1.22 -5.95
CA ILE A 250 -27.25 -1.13 -7.12
C ILE A 250 -26.19 -0.04 -6.94
N TYR A 251 -26.45 1.04 -6.19
CA TYR A 251 -25.43 2.04 -5.88
C TYR A 251 -24.32 1.48 -4.99
N LEU A 252 -24.67 0.80 -3.90
CA LEU A 252 -23.67 0.17 -3.03
C LEU A 252 -22.93 -0.97 -3.75
N LEU A 253 -23.65 -1.76 -4.54
CA LEU A 253 -23.09 -2.84 -5.36
C LEU A 253 -22.09 -2.31 -6.40
N ALA A 254 -22.43 -1.19 -7.06
CA ALA A 254 -21.53 -0.51 -8.00
C ALA A 254 -20.24 -0.04 -7.32
N LYS A 255 -20.34 0.54 -6.11
CA LYS A 255 -19.17 0.93 -5.30
C LYS A 255 -18.32 -0.27 -4.91
N ILE A 256 -18.93 -1.39 -4.52
CA ILE A 256 -18.21 -2.62 -4.18
C ILE A 256 -17.43 -3.14 -5.38
N HIS A 257 -18.09 -3.31 -6.53
CA HIS A 257 -17.43 -3.77 -7.74
C HIS A 257 -16.36 -2.80 -8.24
N TYR A 258 -16.59 -1.48 -8.12
CA TYR A 258 -15.55 -0.51 -8.46
C TYR A 258 -14.29 -0.75 -7.64
N TRP A 259 -14.40 -0.87 -6.31
CA TRP A 259 -13.24 -1.06 -5.45
C TRP A 259 -12.60 -2.44 -5.59
N LEU A 260 -13.37 -3.50 -5.82
CA LEU A 260 -12.83 -4.82 -6.16
C LEU A 260 -12.07 -4.79 -7.49
N ASN A 261 -12.57 -4.06 -8.50
CA ASN A 261 -11.84 -3.84 -9.75
C ASN A 261 -10.55 -3.02 -9.53
N ARG A 262 -10.57 -2.02 -8.63
CA ARG A 262 -9.36 -1.26 -8.30
C ARG A 262 -8.29 -2.14 -7.64
N GLU A 263 -8.71 -3.18 -6.91
CA GLU A 263 -7.82 -4.13 -6.26
C GLU A 263 -7.24 -5.15 -7.26
N ASP A 264 -8.11 -5.87 -7.97
CA ASP A 264 -7.71 -7.05 -8.75
C ASP A 264 -7.62 -6.79 -10.28
N TYR A 265 -7.98 -5.59 -10.75
CA TYR A 265 -8.11 -5.23 -12.18
C TYR A 265 -8.97 -6.21 -12.99
N ASP A 266 -10.04 -6.72 -12.36
CA ASP A 266 -10.91 -7.74 -12.93
C ASP A 266 -11.98 -7.14 -13.88
N PRO A 267 -12.01 -7.56 -15.17
CA PRO A 267 -12.98 -7.07 -16.15
C PRO A 267 -14.46 -7.30 -15.78
N TYR A 268 -14.78 -8.36 -15.03
CA TYR A 268 -16.13 -8.61 -14.54
C TYR A 268 -16.57 -7.54 -13.55
N HIS A 269 -15.69 -7.17 -12.61
CA HIS A 269 -15.96 -6.11 -11.65
C HIS A 269 -16.03 -4.74 -12.32
N GLU A 270 -15.18 -4.46 -13.29
CA GLU A 270 -15.27 -3.24 -14.09
C GLU A 270 -16.63 -3.14 -14.79
N ALA A 271 -17.03 -4.18 -15.52
CA ALA A 271 -18.28 -4.21 -16.26
C ALA A 271 -19.50 -4.07 -15.34
N ALA A 272 -19.50 -4.74 -14.18
CA ALA A 272 -20.57 -4.65 -13.20
C ALA A 272 -20.70 -3.23 -12.62
N ALA A 273 -19.59 -2.60 -12.23
CA ALA A 273 -19.60 -1.22 -11.74
C ALA A 273 -20.12 -0.25 -12.82
N GLN A 274 -19.60 -0.33 -14.04
CA GLN A 274 -20.03 0.52 -15.16
C GLN A 274 -21.53 0.36 -15.47
N LYS A 275 -22.04 -0.88 -15.48
CA LYS A 275 -23.47 -1.16 -15.69
C LYS A 275 -24.35 -0.42 -14.68
N TYR A 276 -24.11 -0.63 -13.38
CA TYR A 276 -24.97 -0.08 -12.33
C TYR A 276 -24.85 1.44 -12.20
N PHE A 277 -23.65 2.01 -12.30
CA PHE A 277 -23.50 3.47 -12.31
C PHE A 277 -24.16 4.10 -13.55
N SER A 278 -24.15 3.43 -14.70
CA SER A 278 -24.84 3.93 -15.91
C SER A 278 -26.36 3.93 -15.76
N ILE A 279 -26.94 2.92 -15.09
CA ILE A 279 -28.38 2.90 -14.75
C ILE A 279 -28.70 4.09 -13.85
N LEU A 280 -27.93 4.28 -12.78
CA LEU A 280 -28.17 5.37 -11.84
C LEU A 280 -27.94 6.75 -12.45
N LYS A 281 -26.95 6.93 -13.33
CA LYS A 281 -26.69 8.20 -14.02
C LYS A 281 -27.88 8.67 -14.86
N LYS A 282 -28.64 7.74 -15.47
CA LYS A 282 -29.86 8.09 -16.22
C LYS A 282 -30.94 8.68 -15.32
N LYS A 283 -31.06 8.19 -14.08
CA LYS A 283 -32.06 8.63 -13.09
C LYS A 283 -31.60 9.84 -12.26
N TYR A 284 -30.30 9.93 -12.01
CA TYR A 284 -29.66 10.95 -11.16
C TYR A 284 -28.46 11.60 -11.90
N PRO A 285 -28.71 12.36 -12.99
CA PRO A 285 -27.64 12.89 -13.86
C PRO A 285 -26.69 13.86 -13.15
N ASP A 286 -27.18 14.57 -12.13
CA ASP A 286 -26.41 15.58 -11.38
C ASP A 286 -25.60 15.01 -10.21
N ALA A 287 -25.73 13.71 -9.93
CA ALA A 287 -25.02 13.06 -8.83
C ALA A 287 -23.50 13.01 -9.09
N ALA A 288 -22.76 13.90 -8.44
CA ALA A 288 -21.32 14.08 -8.67
C ALA A 288 -20.50 12.79 -8.48
N LEU A 289 -20.78 12.00 -7.43
CA LEU A 289 -20.05 10.73 -7.19
C LEU A 289 -20.26 9.72 -8.32
N ILE A 290 -21.48 9.61 -8.87
CA ILE A 290 -21.76 8.69 -9.99
C ILE A 290 -20.95 9.11 -11.22
N ARG A 291 -20.88 10.41 -11.50
CA ARG A 291 -20.05 10.97 -12.59
C ARG A 291 -18.57 10.64 -12.39
N MET A 292 -18.05 10.85 -11.17
CA MET A 292 -16.65 10.53 -10.84
C MET A 292 -16.34 9.03 -11.03
N TYR A 293 -17.22 8.14 -10.55
CA TYR A 293 -17.07 6.70 -10.72
C TYR A 293 -17.11 6.23 -12.18
N LEU A 294 -17.81 6.98 -13.04
CA LEU A 294 -17.81 6.76 -14.50
C LEU A 294 -16.64 7.43 -15.22
N GLY A 295 -15.62 7.89 -14.49
CA GLY A 295 -14.37 8.44 -15.04
C GLY A 295 -14.42 9.92 -15.36
N GLU A 296 -15.50 10.63 -15.03
CA GLU A 296 -15.57 12.07 -15.23
C GLU A 296 -14.63 12.81 -14.27
N LYS A 297 -13.90 13.79 -14.79
CA LYS A 297 -13.00 14.64 -14.02
C LYS A 297 -13.75 15.82 -13.41
N VAL A 298 -14.14 15.68 -12.15
CA VAL A 298 -14.84 16.73 -11.41
C VAL A 298 -13.84 17.49 -10.55
N PRO A 299 -13.58 18.80 -10.81
CA PRO A 299 -12.56 19.55 -10.09
C PRO A 299 -12.97 19.80 -8.65
N PHE A 300 -11.99 19.91 -7.75
CA PHE A 300 -12.21 20.40 -6.40
C PHE A 300 -11.37 21.65 -6.12
N GLU A 301 -11.97 22.58 -5.38
CA GLU A 301 -11.35 23.84 -5.03
C GLU A 301 -10.26 23.66 -3.98
N VAL A 302 -9.17 24.38 -4.17
CA VAL A 302 -8.20 24.74 -3.11
C VAL A 302 -8.24 26.26 -2.97
N GLN A 303 -7.65 26.80 -1.91
CA GLN A 303 -7.56 28.24 -1.75
C GLN A 303 -6.93 28.85 -3.01
N GLN A 304 -7.67 29.72 -3.71
CA GLN A 304 -7.12 30.45 -4.85
C GLN A 304 -6.12 31.46 -4.32
N LEU A 305 -4.87 31.35 -4.78
CA LEU A 305 -3.80 32.24 -4.37
C LEU A 305 -3.32 33.03 -5.58
N PRO A 306 -3.12 34.35 -5.43
CA PRO A 306 -2.65 35.18 -6.53
C PRO A 306 -1.30 34.65 -7.02
N HIS A 307 -1.16 34.55 -8.34
CA HIS A 307 0.12 34.29 -8.98
C HIS A 307 0.86 35.62 -9.12
N PRO A 308 1.97 35.85 -8.40
CA PRO A 308 2.73 37.09 -8.54
C PRO A 308 3.25 37.22 -9.97
N LYS A 309 3.15 38.42 -10.55
CA LYS A 309 3.73 38.71 -11.86
C LYS A 309 5.24 38.49 -11.79
N GLY A 310 5.78 37.62 -12.66
CA GLY A 310 7.21 37.27 -12.68
C GLY A 310 7.60 36.04 -11.85
N ALA A 311 6.65 35.36 -11.19
CA ALA A 311 6.94 34.06 -10.57
C ALA A 311 7.26 32.99 -11.64
N PRO A 312 8.30 32.16 -11.47
CA PRO A 312 8.57 31.07 -12.40
C PRO A 312 7.41 30.08 -12.50
N GLN A 313 7.16 29.59 -13.72
CA GLN A 313 6.03 28.69 -13.97
C GLN A 313 6.12 27.40 -13.14
N TRP A 314 7.33 26.85 -12.97
CA TRP A 314 7.54 25.64 -12.17
C TRP A 314 7.16 25.88 -10.71
N ALA A 315 7.49 27.05 -10.15
CA ALA A 315 7.21 27.38 -8.75
C ALA A 315 5.70 27.53 -8.52
N VAL A 316 5.00 28.15 -9.47
CA VAL A 316 3.54 28.29 -9.45
C VAL A 316 2.86 26.91 -9.45
N LYS A 317 3.27 26.02 -10.36
CA LYS A 317 2.70 24.67 -10.46
C LYS A 317 3.04 23.79 -9.26
N GLN A 318 4.29 23.87 -8.77
CA GLN A 318 4.71 23.14 -7.58
C GLN A 318 3.91 23.56 -6.34
N ARG A 319 3.68 24.88 -6.15
CA ARG A 319 2.82 25.41 -5.09
C ARG A 319 1.41 24.84 -5.15
N GLU A 320 0.77 24.88 -6.33
CA GLU A 320 -0.57 24.31 -6.52
C GLU A 320 -0.59 22.80 -6.21
N ALA A 321 0.39 22.06 -6.74
CA ALA A 321 0.50 20.62 -6.53
C ALA A 321 0.63 20.28 -5.04
N MET A 322 1.52 20.99 -4.32
CA MET A 322 1.71 20.78 -2.89
C MET A 322 0.44 21.08 -2.08
N GLN A 323 -0.29 22.15 -2.40
CA GLN A 323 -1.53 22.49 -1.70
C GLN A 323 -2.62 21.45 -1.88
N ARG A 324 -2.78 20.94 -3.10
CA ARG A 324 -3.74 19.87 -3.40
C ARG A 324 -3.33 18.55 -2.75
N MET A 325 -2.04 18.22 -2.79
CA MET A 325 -1.48 17.06 -2.11
C MET A 325 -1.71 17.11 -0.60
N LEU A 326 -1.41 18.25 0.04
CA LEU A 326 -1.66 18.46 1.47
C LEU A 326 -3.14 18.37 1.83
N LYS A 327 -4.06 18.83 0.97
CA LYS A 327 -5.51 18.66 1.20
C LYS A 327 -5.91 17.18 1.30
N ILE A 328 -5.30 16.31 0.49
CA ILE A 328 -5.53 14.86 0.55
C ILE A 328 -4.89 14.29 1.82
N ILE A 329 -3.61 14.58 2.08
CA ILE A 329 -2.90 14.07 3.26
C ILE A 329 -3.61 14.48 4.55
N HIS A 330 -3.95 15.77 4.69
CA HIS A 330 -4.60 16.30 5.90
C HIS A 330 -5.96 15.65 6.13
N TRP A 331 -6.73 15.35 5.08
CA TRP A 331 -7.97 14.59 5.23
C TRP A 331 -7.71 13.20 5.81
N TRP A 332 -6.74 12.45 5.26
CA TRP A 332 -6.39 11.13 5.79
C TRP A 332 -5.96 11.19 7.25
N VAL A 333 -5.08 12.14 7.58
CA VAL A 333 -4.51 12.28 8.93
C VAL A 333 -5.55 12.75 9.96
N ASN A 334 -6.41 13.70 9.60
CA ASN A 334 -7.32 14.35 10.54
C ASN A 334 -8.69 13.67 10.62
N GLU A 335 -9.21 13.17 9.50
CA GLU A 335 -10.58 12.64 9.42
C GLU A 335 -10.64 11.12 9.55
N ARG A 336 -9.59 10.40 9.10
CA ARG A 336 -9.65 8.94 8.97
C ARG A 336 -8.66 8.17 9.83
N GLN A 337 -7.45 8.67 10.03
CA GLN A 337 -6.39 7.91 10.71
C GLN A 337 -6.73 7.61 12.16
N ALA A 338 -6.75 6.31 12.51
CA ALA A 338 -7.07 5.82 13.83
C ALA A 338 -5.93 6.07 14.85
N PRO A 339 -6.19 6.00 16.17
CA PRO A 339 -5.16 6.18 17.20
C PRO A 339 -3.99 5.21 17.13
N ASN A 340 -4.21 4.00 16.61
CA ASN A 340 -3.17 2.98 16.37
C ASN A 340 -2.45 3.16 15.03
N GLY A 341 -2.69 4.25 14.31
CA GLY A 341 -2.00 4.59 13.06
C GLY A 341 -2.67 4.12 11.77
N GLU A 342 -3.60 3.15 11.83
CA GLU A 342 -4.29 2.63 10.65
C GLU A 342 -5.07 3.72 9.88
N LEU A 343 -5.20 3.55 8.57
CA LEU A 343 -5.99 4.39 7.66
C LEU A 343 -7.25 3.65 7.17
N GLY A 344 -7.36 2.36 7.48
CA GLY A 344 -8.57 1.55 7.27
C GLY A 344 -8.55 0.73 6.00
N GLY A 345 -7.39 0.60 5.38
CA GLY A 345 -7.08 -0.28 4.26
C GLY A 345 -6.33 -1.56 4.66
N LYS A 346 -6.16 -1.89 5.96
CA LYS A 346 -5.20 -2.82 6.62
C LYS A 346 -3.76 -2.31 6.55
N TYR A 347 -2.93 -2.68 7.53
CA TYR A 347 -1.55 -2.14 7.65
C TYR A 347 -0.69 -2.33 6.38
N GLY A 348 -0.82 -3.43 5.64
CA GLY A 348 -0.09 -3.63 4.37
C GLY A 348 -0.40 -2.53 3.35
N ASP A 349 -1.66 -2.41 2.96
CA ASP A 349 -2.07 -1.37 2.02
C ASP A 349 -1.94 0.05 2.61
N ASP A 350 -2.06 0.21 3.93
CA ASP A 350 -1.96 1.52 4.58
C ASP A 350 -0.54 2.09 4.43
N VAL A 351 0.52 1.26 4.43
CA VAL A 351 1.90 1.78 4.32
C VAL A 351 2.25 2.25 2.91
N GLU A 352 1.62 1.69 1.87
CA GLU A 352 1.87 2.06 0.48
C GLU A 352 1.51 3.52 0.17
N ILE A 353 0.48 4.07 0.82
CA ILE A 353 0.07 5.47 0.64
C ILE A 353 1.19 6.45 1.06
N LEU A 354 2.12 6.03 1.92
CA LEU A 354 3.21 6.87 2.41
C LEU A 354 4.27 7.15 1.34
N ARG A 355 4.32 6.36 0.26
CA ARG A 355 5.34 6.45 -0.80
C ARG A 355 5.40 7.83 -1.46
N TRP A 356 4.30 8.60 -1.46
CA TRP A 356 4.23 9.96 -2.01
C TRP A 356 4.13 11.09 -0.96
N TRP A 357 4.25 10.78 0.34
CA TRP A 357 4.14 11.80 1.41
C TRP A 357 5.45 12.54 1.68
N LEU A 358 6.59 11.96 1.26
CA LEU A 358 7.91 12.53 1.52
C LEU A 358 8.12 13.95 0.96
N PRO A 359 7.61 14.36 -0.22
CA PRO A 359 7.68 15.74 -0.66
C PRO A 359 7.02 16.73 0.32
N ALA A 360 5.89 16.37 0.91
CA ALA A 360 5.21 17.20 1.92
C ALA A 360 6.04 17.31 3.21
N ILE A 361 6.67 16.22 3.65
CA ILE A 361 7.40 16.16 4.92
C ILE A 361 8.81 16.78 4.80
N LEU A 362 9.52 16.44 3.73
CA LEU A 362 10.94 16.79 3.54
C LEU A 362 11.14 18.06 2.71
N GLY A 363 10.14 18.42 1.89
CA GLY A 363 10.15 19.61 1.05
C GLY A 363 9.37 20.77 1.65
N ALA A 364 8.08 20.55 1.95
CA ALA A 364 7.21 21.58 2.53
C ALA A 364 7.28 21.67 4.07
N ASP A 365 7.99 20.76 4.74
CA ASP A 365 8.10 20.69 6.21
C ASP A 365 6.73 20.64 6.91
N ASP A 366 5.77 19.91 6.34
CA ASP A 366 4.40 19.86 6.85
C ASP A 366 4.28 18.95 8.10
N ALA A 367 3.84 19.56 9.21
CA ALA A 367 3.76 18.88 10.50
C ALA A 367 2.62 17.84 10.57
N VAL A 368 1.53 18.02 9.82
CA VAL A 368 0.38 17.10 9.81
C VAL A 368 0.76 15.82 9.06
N ALA A 369 1.35 15.96 7.88
CA ALA A 369 1.91 14.85 7.11
C ALA A 369 2.95 14.08 7.94
N LYS A 370 3.89 14.79 8.58
CA LYS A 370 4.91 14.17 9.46
C LYS A 370 4.27 13.39 10.61
N LYS A 371 3.27 13.97 11.28
CA LYS A 371 2.54 13.29 12.38
C LYS A 371 1.83 12.04 11.88
N GLY A 372 1.19 12.10 10.72
CA GLY A 372 0.48 10.95 10.16
C GLY A 372 1.42 9.79 9.78
N TYR A 373 2.55 10.12 9.16
CA TYR A 373 3.60 9.16 8.82
C TYR A 373 4.13 8.45 10.09
N ILE A 374 4.51 9.23 11.11
CA ILE A 374 5.03 8.69 12.39
C ILE A 374 3.99 7.78 13.06
N ARG A 375 2.71 8.20 13.13
CA ARG A 375 1.65 7.38 13.72
C ARG A 375 1.50 6.04 13.03
N LEU A 376 1.59 5.99 11.70
CA LEU A 376 1.50 4.73 10.97
C LEU A 376 2.75 3.86 11.17
N ALA A 377 3.95 4.43 11.11
CA ALA A 377 5.20 3.70 11.37
C ALA A 377 5.22 3.09 12.79
N ASP A 378 4.85 3.87 13.81
CA ASP A 378 4.71 3.39 15.19
C ASP A 378 3.55 2.40 15.35
N GLY A 379 2.45 2.61 14.62
CA GLY A 379 1.32 1.69 14.56
C GLY A 379 1.72 0.32 14.06
N VAL A 380 2.46 0.27 12.96
CA VAL A 380 3.01 -0.98 12.39
C VAL A 380 3.93 -1.68 13.39
N TRP A 381 4.85 -0.96 14.02
CA TRP A 381 5.74 -1.54 15.06
C TRP A 381 4.95 -2.15 16.22
N ASN A 382 3.88 -1.49 16.66
CA ASN A 382 3.07 -1.91 17.81
C ASN A 382 1.84 -2.76 17.45
N SER A 383 1.66 -3.10 16.18
CA SER A 383 0.47 -3.81 15.66
C SER A 383 0.33 -5.24 16.19
N GLY A 384 1.43 -5.83 16.65
CA GLY A 384 1.50 -7.24 17.03
C GLY A 384 1.59 -8.20 15.83
N ILE A 385 1.62 -7.70 14.58
CA ILE A 385 1.83 -8.52 13.37
C ILE A 385 3.31 -8.61 12.97
N LEU A 386 4.16 -7.79 13.59
CA LEU A 386 5.62 -7.85 13.46
C LEU A 386 6.26 -8.59 14.62
N GLU A 387 7.35 -9.30 14.32
CA GLU A 387 8.32 -9.83 15.28
C GLU A 387 9.71 -9.40 14.82
N ARG A 388 10.56 -8.94 15.76
CA ARG A 388 11.90 -8.39 15.44
C ARG A 388 11.90 -7.50 14.19
N GLY A 389 10.95 -6.56 14.07
CA GLY A 389 10.91 -5.62 12.94
C GLY A 389 10.64 -6.24 11.56
N PHE A 390 10.00 -7.41 11.49
CA PHE A 390 9.57 -8.04 10.23
C PHE A 390 8.27 -8.84 10.41
N ALA A 391 7.58 -9.21 9.34
CA ALA A 391 6.31 -9.94 9.40
C ALA A 391 6.42 -11.24 10.22
N LYS A 392 5.42 -11.53 11.06
CA LYS A 392 5.33 -12.80 11.82
C LYS A 392 4.95 -13.99 10.96
N LYS A 393 4.03 -13.78 10.03
CA LYS A 393 3.55 -14.81 9.12
C LYS A 393 4.54 -14.94 7.96
N ILE A 394 4.86 -16.16 7.55
CA ILE A 394 5.52 -16.38 6.27
C ILE A 394 4.59 -15.86 5.17
N ASP A 395 5.15 -15.00 4.33
CA ASP A 395 4.58 -14.61 3.05
C ASP A 395 5.73 -14.44 2.06
N ASP A 396 5.40 -14.22 0.80
CA ASP A 396 6.42 -13.85 -0.18
C ASP A 396 7.08 -12.51 0.19
N VAL A 397 8.29 -12.26 -0.30
CA VAL A 397 9.11 -11.13 0.16
C VAL A 397 8.51 -9.77 -0.16
N GLU A 398 7.66 -9.66 -1.20
CA GLU A 398 7.00 -8.39 -1.53
C GLU A 398 6.09 -7.96 -0.39
N HIS A 399 5.18 -8.84 0.02
CA HIS A 399 4.20 -8.54 1.06
C HIS A 399 4.79 -8.62 2.49
N SER A 400 5.72 -9.54 2.74
CA SER A 400 6.28 -9.71 4.08
C SER A 400 7.25 -8.58 4.47
N ALA A 401 7.93 -7.96 3.50
CA ALA A 401 8.82 -6.82 3.74
C ALA A 401 8.06 -5.49 3.81
N GLU A 402 6.98 -5.34 3.04
CA GLU A 402 6.21 -4.11 2.83
C GLU A 402 6.00 -3.29 4.12
N LEU A 403 5.41 -3.91 5.15
CA LEU A 403 5.04 -3.26 6.41
C LEU A 403 6.18 -2.40 6.99
N PHE A 404 7.39 -2.97 7.01
CA PHE A 404 8.55 -2.35 7.64
C PHE A 404 9.38 -1.55 6.64
N ARG A 405 9.54 -2.06 5.41
CA ARG A 405 10.24 -1.42 4.29
C ARG A 405 9.62 -0.06 3.99
N ASP A 406 8.30 0.05 3.96
CA ASP A 406 7.60 1.27 3.53
C ASP A 406 7.42 2.33 4.63
N THR A 407 7.94 2.06 5.83
CA THR A 407 7.80 2.95 6.99
C THR A 407 9.15 3.36 7.59
N HIS A 408 9.92 2.41 8.11
CA HIS A 408 11.04 2.70 9.01
C HIS A 408 12.28 3.29 8.32
N PRO A 409 12.69 2.86 7.11
CA PRO A 409 13.84 3.46 6.43
C PRO A 409 13.72 4.97 6.21
N SER A 410 12.53 5.45 5.83
CA SER A 410 12.27 6.89 5.65
C SER A 410 12.41 7.70 6.94
N MET A 411 12.31 7.06 8.11
CA MET A 411 12.47 7.76 9.40
C MET A 411 13.88 8.31 9.60
N PHE A 412 14.88 7.76 8.91
CA PHE A 412 16.22 8.34 8.87
C PHE A 412 16.19 9.77 8.32
N MET A 413 15.32 10.07 7.34
CA MET A 413 15.14 11.43 6.81
C MET A 413 14.19 12.28 7.64
N ILE A 414 13.09 11.69 8.12
CA ILE A 414 12.01 12.42 8.82
C ILE A 414 12.44 12.85 10.23
N SER A 415 13.21 11.99 10.92
CA SER A 415 13.69 12.15 12.29
C SER A 415 15.17 11.71 12.37
N TYR A 416 16.03 12.41 11.62
CA TYR A 416 17.46 12.10 11.53
C TYR A 416 18.13 12.03 12.91
N GLY A 417 18.86 10.93 13.13
CA GLY A 417 19.59 10.64 14.38
C GLY A 417 18.74 10.08 15.52
N ASP A 418 17.43 9.93 15.34
CA ASP A 418 16.56 9.42 16.39
C ASP A 418 16.87 7.95 16.72
N PRO A 419 17.23 7.63 17.98
CA PRO A 419 17.76 6.31 18.32
C PRO A 419 16.75 5.21 18.08
N GLU A 420 15.47 5.44 18.37
CA GLU A 420 14.48 4.35 18.31
C GLU A 420 14.34 3.81 16.89
N TYR A 421 14.27 4.66 15.87
CA TYR A 421 14.09 4.19 14.50
C TYR A 421 15.35 3.52 13.94
N ILE A 422 16.54 3.99 14.32
CA ILE A 422 17.81 3.36 13.95
C ILE A 422 17.89 1.96 14.57
N GLU A 423 17.55 1.86 15.85
CA GLU A 423 17.55 0.61 16.62
C GLU A 423 16.52 -0.40 16.11
N ARG A 424 15.31 0.04 15.76
CA ARG A 424 14.29 -0.81 15.12
C ARG A 424 14.81 -1.41 13.81
N CYS A 425 15.51 -0.63 12.99
CA CYS A 425 16.14 -1.14 11.76
C CYS A 425 17.27 -2.13 12.07
N MET A 426 18.10 -1.90 13.09
CA MET A 426 19.10 -2.88 13.53
C MET A 426 18.46 -4.19 14.02
N ILE A 427 17.36 -4.12 14.78
CA ILE A 427 16.60 -5.29 15.24
C ILE A 427 16.09 -6.10 14.03
N SER A 428 15.52 -5.43 13.03
CA SER A 428 15.06 -6.09 11.79
C SER A 428 16.17 -6.86 11.08
N MET A 429 17.38 -6.27 11.02
CA MET A 429 18.51 -6.90 10.34
C MET A 429 19.15 -8.06 11.09
N GLN A 430 18.78 -8.31 12.35
CA GLN A 430 19.20 -9.54 13.02
C GLN A 430 18.71 -10.79 12.29
N ASN A 431 17.57 -10.68 11.58
CA ASN A 431 16.97 -11.80 10.85
C ASN A 431 17.81 -12.19 9.61
N PHE A 432 18.58 -11.25 9.02
CA PHE A 432 19.35 -11.50 7.80
C PHE A 432 20.36 -12.64 7.97
N GLU A 433 21.18 -12.60 9.03
CA GLU A 433 22.16 -13.66 9.31
C GLU A 433 21.53 -14.86 10.04
N LYS A 434 20.59 -14.61 10.96
CA LYS A 434 20.06 -15.67 11.85
C LYS A 434 19.01 -16.55 11.18
N VAL A 435 18.24 -16.02 10.25
CA VAL A 435 17.05 -16.67 9.70
C VAL A 435 17.12 -16.75 8.18
N TRP A 436 17.23 -15.60 7.51
CA TRP A 436 16.97 -15.48 6.07
C TRP A 436 18.08 -16.03 5.19
N THR A 437 19.34 -15.81 5.55
CA THR A 437 20.49 -16.21 4.72
C THR A 437 21.31 -17.34 5.33
N GLY A 438 22.12 -17.98 4.49
CA GLY A 438 23.15 -18.93 4.89
C GLY A 438 24.29 -18.95 3.89
N ILE A 439 25.30 -19.79 4.16
CA ILE A 439 26.42 -20.02 3.24
C ILE A 439 26.18 -21.32 2.48
N THR A 440 26.22 -21.26 1.16
CA THR A 440 26.01 -22.40 0.27
C THR A 440 27.29 -23.23 0.13
N PRO A 441 27.24 -24.45 -0.46
CA PRO A 441 28.43 -25.27 -0.64
C PRO A 441 29.56 -24.62 -1.46
N LYS A 442 29.26 -23.60 -2.30
CA LYS A 442 30.28 -22.85 -3.04
C LYS A 442 30.87 -21.67 -2.26
N GLY A 443 30.44 -21.46 -1.02
CA GLY A 443 30.90 -20.36 -0.16
C GLY A 443 30.17 -19.04 -0.41
N HIS A 444 29.07 -19.06 -1.18
CA HIS A 444 28.24 -17.89 -1.41
C HIS A 444 27.26 -17.66 -0.26
N ARG A 445 26.99 -16.39 0.08
CA ARG A 445 25.88 -16.06 0.97
C ARG A 445 24.64 -15.82 0.12
N HIS A 446 23.57 -16.55 0.38
CA HIS A 446 22.27 -16.35 -0.29
C HIS A 446 21.12 -16.40 0.70
N PHE A 447 19.99 -15.79 0.32
CA PHE A 447 18.72 -16.09 0.97
C PHE A 447 18.35 -17.56 0.76
N LYS A 448 17.82 -18.17 1.81
CA LYS A 448 17.29 -19.54 1.79
C LYS A 448 15.97 -19.65 1.02
N SER A 449 15.21 -18.56 0.99
CA SER A 449 13.89 -18.48 0.38
C SER A 449 13.49 -17.05 0.09
N CYS A 450 12.61 -16.86 -0.90
CA CYS A 450 11.87 -15.62 -1.14
C CYS A 450 10.53 -15.57 -0.39
N TYR A 451 10.20 -16.60 0.39
CA TYR A 451 9.05 -16.65 1.29
C TYR A 451 9.56 -16.73 2.72
N LEU A 452 9.42 -15.63 3.46
CA LEU A 452 10.10 -15.45 4.73
C LEU A 452 9.25 -14.70 5.75
N SER A 453 9.55 -14.97 7.01
CA SER A 453 9.06 -14.22 8.17
C SER A 453 10.24 -13.79 9.02
N ALA A 454 9.97 -13.11 10.14
CA ALA A 454 10.99 -12.79 11.12
C ALA A 454 11.70 -14.03 11.68
N SER A 455 11.04 -15.19 11.72
CA SER A 455 11.48 -16.37 12.50
C SER A 455 11.73 -17.63 11.68
N GLU A 456 11.23 -17.70 10.45
CA GLU A 456 11.29 -18.88 9.60
C GLU A 456 11.25 -18.51 8.11
N VAL A 457 11.63 -19.46 7.27
CA VAL A 457 11.64 -19.36 5.81
C VAL A 457 11.03 -20.62 5.20
N LEU A 458 10.55 -20.52 3.97
CA LEU A 458 9.89 -21.60 3.25
C LEU A 458 10.88 -22.32 2.31
N GLU A 459 11.52 -23.38 2.78
CA GLU A 459 12.63 -24.05 2.07
C GLU A 459 12.19 -25.10 1.02
N GLN A 460 10.90 -25.23 0.72
CA GLN A 460 10.45 -26.10 -0.38
C GLN A 460 10.56 -25.45 -1.75
N ALA A 461 10.83 -26.25 -2.78
CA ALA A 461 10.79 -25.80 -4.16
C ALA A 461 9.35 -25.47 -4.63
N PRO A 462 9.17 -24.46 -5.50
CA PRO A 462 10.18 -23.50 -6.00
C PRO A 462 10.54 -22.30 -5.11
N MET A 463 10.10 -22.23 -3.84
CA MET A 463 10.30 -21.06 -2.96
C MET A 463 11.71 -20.97 -2.36
N ASN A 464 12.52 -22.02 -2.44
CA ASN A 464 13.85 -22.12 -1.84
C ASN A 464 14.96 -21.42 -2.65
N VAL A 465 14.67 -20.18 -3.05
CA VAL A 465 15.50 -19.37 -3.93
C VAL A 465 15.79 -18.00 -3.35
N ASP A 466 16.97 -17.46 -3.67
CA ASP A 466 17.29 -16.05 -3.54
C ASP A 466 16.87 -15.32 -4.82
N VAL A 467 16.05 -14.27 -4.69
CA VAL A 467 15.54 -13.46 -5.79
C VAL A 467 15.99 -12.02 -5.62
N PRO A 468 16.14 -11.23 -6.71
CA PRO A 468 16.53 -9.82 -6.59
C PRO A 468 15.61 -9.00 -5.67
N LEU A 469 14.32 -9.37 -5.62
CA LEU A 469 13.32 -8.71 -4.79
C LEU A 469 13.59 -8.84 -3.28
N ASN A 470 14.41 -9.81 -2.84
CA ASN A 470 14.84 -9.92 -1.45
C ASN A 470 15.58 -8.68 -0.95
N ALA A 471 16.12 -7.84 -1.86
CA ALA A 471 16.69 -6.56 -1.51
C ALA A 471 15.71 -5.62 -0.78
N ARG A 472 14.39 -5.78 -0.99
CA ARG A 472 13.35 -5.04 -0.23
C ARG A 472 13.40 -5.32 1.25
N ALA A 473 13.66 -6.57 1.65
CA ALA A 473 13.75 -6.95 3.05
C ALA A 473 14.96 -6.31 3.77
N VAL A 474 16.03 -5.96 3.03
CA VAL A 474 17.28 -5.44 3.63
C VAL A 474 17.44 -3.92 3.53
N LEU A 475 16.52 -3.21 2.89
CA LEU A 475 16.54 -1.74 2.83
C LEU A 475 16.75 -1.07 4.20
N PRO A 476 16.13 -1.53 5.32
CA PRO A 476 16.43 -1.00 6.65
C PRO A 476 17.91 -1.09 7.01
N GLY A 477 18.57 -2.19 6.67
CA GLY A 477 19.99 -2.39 6.90
C GLY A 477 20.86 -1.54 6.01
N LEU A 478 20.46 -1.29 4.76
CA LEU A 478 21.23 -0.41 3.86
C LEU A 478 21.27 1.03 4.43
N TRP A 479 20.15 1.51 4.98
CA TRP A 479 20.09 2.80 5.67
C TRP A 479 20.92 2.84 6.97
N VAL A 480 20.88 1.78 7.79
CA VAL A 480 21.77 1.65 8.96
C VAL A 480 23.24 1.67 8.52
N THR A 481 23.58 0.90 7.50
CA THR A 481 24.95 0.79 6.97
C THR A 481 25.43 2.13 6.44
N TRP A 482 24.59 2.87 5.70
CA TRP A 482 24.91 4.24 5.32
C TRP A 482 25.15 5.11 6.56
N TYR A 483 24.23 5.09 7.52
CA TYR A 483 24.25 5.95 8.70
C TYR A 483 25.51 5.75 9.55
N ASN A 484 25.71 4.56 10.12
CA ASN A 484 26.78 4.28 11.09
C ASN A 484 27.86 3.33 10.61
N ARG A 485 27.81 2.81 9.38
CA ARG A 485 28.81 1.85 8.88
C ARG A 485 28.91 0.61 9.79
N ASN A 486 27.78 0.12 10.30
CA ASN A 486 27.76 -1.03 11.21
C ASN A 486 28.60 -2.20 10.65
N PRO A 487 29.64 -2.67 11.38
CA PRO A 487 30.61 -3.61 10.83
C PRO A 487 30.00 -4.98 10.48
N THR A 488 28.96 -5.40 11.19
CA THR A 488 28.25 -6.65 10.89
C THR A 488 27.50 -6.55 9.56
N LEU A 489 26.76 -5.45 9.33
CA LEU A 489 26.06 -5.25 8.06
C LEU A 489 27.02 -5.02 6.89
N MET A 490 28.10 -4.26 7.10
CA MET A 490 29.15 -4.06 6.10
C MET A 490 29.69 -5.39 5.60
N ARG A 491 29.98 -6.33 6.50
CA ARG A 491 30.43 -7.69 6.16
C ARG A 491 29.33 -8.47 5.43
N LEU A 492 28.14 -8.58 6.04
CA LEU A 492 27.05 -9.40 5.53
C LEU A 492 26.57 -8.98 4.13
N PHE A 493 26.46 -7.68 3.87
CA PHE A 493 26.05 -7.18 2.55
C PHE A 493 27.17 -7.23 1.52
N THR A 494 28.44 -7.15 1.94
CA THR A 494 29.56 -7.39 1.03
C THR A 494 29.61 -8.87 0.62
N GLU A 495 29.44 -9.79 1.56
CA GLU A 495 29.35 -11.24 1.28
C GLU A 495 28.21 -11.53 0.29
N TRP A 496 26.99 -11.09 0.59
CA TRP A 496 25.81 -11.30 -0.28
C TRP A 496 25.95 -10.64 -1.65
N GLY A 497 26.42 -9.38 -1.69
CA GLY A 497 26.63 -8.66 -2.93
C GLY A 497 27.67 -9.33 -3.83
N ASN A 498 28.78 -9.82 -3.26
CA ASN A 498 29.81 -10.54 -4.02
C ASN A 498 29.28 -11.84 -4.62
N SER A 499 28.44 -12.59 -3.89
CA SER A 499 27.78 -13.79 -4.43
C SER A 499 26.95 -13.46 -5.68
N TRP A 500 26.07 -12.46 -5.60
CA TRP A 500 25.30 -11.99 -6.75
C TRP A 500 26.15 -11.48 -7.92
N LEU A 501 27.33 -10.88 -7.66
CA LEU A 501 28.27 -10.49 -8.72
C LEU A 501 28.86 -11.70 -9.45
N GLU A 502 29.23 -12.75 -8.70
CA GLU A 502 29.73 -14.00 -9.26
C GLU A 502 28.64 -14.72 -10.06
N ASP A 503 27.41 -14.76 -9.55
CA ASP A 503 26.25 -15.34 -10.24
C ASP A 503 25.81 -14.57 -11.48
N ALA A 504 25.90 -13.24 -11.45
CA ALA A 504 25.68 -12.43 -12.64
C ALA A 504 26.71 -12.76 -13.73
N ALA A 505 27.99 -12.98 -13.37
CA ALA A 505 29.08 -13.19 -14.33
C ALA A 505 29.05 -14.55 -15.04
N ARG A 506 28.44 -15.58 -14.46
CA ARG A 506 28.36 -16.95 -15.00
C ARG A 506 27.19 -17.14 -16.00
N ALA A 507 27.32 -18.15 -16.86
CA ALA A 507 26.39 -18.44 -17.98
C ALA A 507 25.48 -19.67 -17.74
N ASP A 508 25.42 -20.16 -16.50
CA ASP A 508 24.64 -21.33 -16.10
C ASP A 508 23.15 -21.17 -16.46
N GLY A 509 22.48 -22.31 -16.75
CA GLY A 509 21.05 -22.32 -17.07
C GLY A 509 20.68 -21.59 -18.37
N GLY A 510 21.65 -21.33 -19.25
CA GLY A 510 21.45 -20.58 -20.51
C GLY A 510 21.36 -19.07 -20.33
N LYS A 511 21.67 -18.55 -19.14
CA LYS A 511 21.70 -17.11 -18.86
C LYS A 511 22.81 -16.41 -19.63
N PRO A 512 22.57 -15.25 -20.26
CA PRO A 512 23.66 -14.42 -20.76
C PRO A 512 24.58 -13.95 -19.62
N ALA A 513 25.86 -14.29 -19.70
CA ALA A 513 26.89 -13.87 -18.74
C ALA A 513 26.93 -12.32 -18.64
N GLY A 514 26.77 -11.80 -17.42
CA GLY A 514 26.68 -10.38 -17.10
C GLY A 514 25.30 -9.94 -16.60
N LEU A 515 24.22 -10.67 -16.93
CA LEU A 515 22.88 -10.41 -16.37
C LEU A 515 22.70 -11.11 -15.04
N MET A 516 22.00 -10.46 -14.11
CA MET A 516 21.47 -11.13 -12.92
C MET A 516 20.35 -12.12 -13.32
N PRO A 517 20.30 -13.33 -12.75
CA PRO A 517 19.18 -14.25 -12.95
C PRO A 517 17.90 -13.76 -12.25
N ALA A 518 16.75 -14.34 -12.59
CA ALA A 518 15.51 -14.12 -11.83
C ALA A 518 15.59 -14.71 -10.42
N ALA A 519 16.31 -15.83 -10.26
CA ALA A 519 16.45 -16.54 -9.00
C ALA A 519 17.69 -17.44 -8.97
N ILE A 520 18.20 -17.71 -7.77
CA ILE A 520 19.32 -18.62 -7.48
C ILE A 520 18.85 -19.60 -6.41
N VAL A 521 19.00 -20.92 -6.64
CA VAL A 521 18.62 -21.93 -5.64
C VAL A 521 19.63 -21.95 -4.50
N PHE A 522 19.15 -21.84 -3.26
CA PHE A 522 20.03 -21.77 -2.09
C PHE A 522 20.91 -23.01 -1.87
N ALA A 523 20.42 -24.20 -2.26
CA ALA A 523 21.10 -25.47 -1.96
C ALA A 523 22.45 -25.62 -2.68
N ASP A 524 22.62 -25.03 -3.87
CA ASP A 524 23.76 -25.30 -4.75
C ASP A 524 24.12 -24.15 -5.73
N ASP A 525 23.49 -22.99 -5.58
CA ASP A 525 23.62 -21.81 -6.45
C ASP A 525 23.23 -22.09 -7.91
N SER A 526 22.34 -23.05 -8.14
CA SER A 526 21.86 -23.36 -9.48
C SER A 526 20.91 -22.26 -10.00
N ILE A 527 21.02 -21.97 -11.30
CA ILE A 527 20.25 -20.94 -11.99
C ILE A 527 19.26 -21.64 -12.93
N GLY A 528 17.97 -21.34 -12.75
CA GLY A 528 16.89 -21.91 -13.57
C GLY A 528 16.58 -23.39 -13.27
N ALA A 529 16.99 -23.94 -12.13
CA ALA A 529 16.86 -25.37 -11.86
C ALA A 529 15.40 -25.88 -11.74
N HIS A 530 14.47 -25.06 -11.26
CA HIS A 530 13.07 -25.49 -11.08
C HIS A 530 12.28 -25.58 -12.39
N THR A 531 12.60 -24.76 -13.38
CA THR A 531 11.82 -24.60 -14.62
C THR A 531 12.62 -24.88 -15.89
N GLY A 532 13.95 -24.99 -15.78
CA GLY A 532 14.88 -24.95 -16.92
C GLY A 532 15.08 -23.54 -17.50
N LYS A 533 14.55 -22.48 -16.86
CA LYS A 533 14.57 -21.10 -17.37
C LYS A 533 15.20 -20.16 -16.35
N TRP A 534 16.31 -19.51 -16.70
CA TRP A 534 16.98 -18.54 -15.82
C TRP A 534 16.14 -17.28 -15.51
N TYR A 535 15.14 -17.00 -16.35
CA TYR A 535 14.30 -15.79 -16.30
C TYR A 535 12.92 -16.02 -15.66
N ASP A 536 12.58 -17.26 -15.33
CA ASP A 536 11.28 -17.63 -14.75
C ASP A 536 11.48 -18.72 -13.69
N PRO A 537 11.40 -18.38 -12.40
CA PRO A 537 11.66 -19.33 -11.32
C PRO A 537 10.49 -20.29 -11.05
N GLY A 538 9.34 -20.13 -11.72
CA GLY A 538 8.15 -20.93 -11.46
C GLY A 538 7.43 -20.58 -10.16
N LEU A 539 7.65 -19.37 -9.65
CA LEU A 539 6.95 -18.82 -8.49
C LEU A 539 5.54 -18.35 -8.87
N GLU A 540 4.66 -18.23 -7.86
CA GLU A 540 3.24 -17.90 -8.04
C GLU A 540 3.01 -16.56 -8.78
N TYR A 541 3.84 -15.55 -8.49
CA TYR A 541 3.63 -14.19 -8.99
C TYR A 541 4.58 -13.80 -10.11
N ASP A 542 4.06 -13.12 -11.13
CA ASP A 542 4.79 -12.70 -12.32
C ASP A 542 5.89 -11.66 -12.04
N TYR A 543 5.81 -10.91 -10.94
CA TYR A 543 6.86 -9.96 -10.56
C TYR A 543 8.18 -10.64 -10.16
N TYR A 544 8.21 -11.97 -9.98
CA TYR A 544 9.45 -12.74 -9.83
C TYR A 544 10.12 -13.11 -11.16
N LYS A 545 9.46 -12.88 -12.30
CA LYS A 545 10.07 -13.10 -13.63
C LYS A 545 11.05 -11.98 -13.94
N TRP A 546 12.10 -12.31 -14.68
CA TRP A 546 13.16 -11.35 -14.98
C TRP A 546 12.70 -10.13 -15.80
N GLU A 547 11.62 -10.27 -16.57
CA GLU A 547 11.04 -9.14 -17.32
C GLU A 547 10.34 -8.09 -16.43
N SER A 548 10.15 -8.38 -15.15
CA SER A 548 9.63 -7.46 -14.14
C SER A 548 10.77 -6.59 -13.61
N LEU A 549 11.28 -5.71 -14.49
CA LEU A 549 12.51 -4.94 -14.25
C LEU A 549 12.42 -4.04 -13.01
N GLY A 550 11.23 -3.55 -12.62
CA GLY A 550 11.09 -2.76 -11.40
C GLY A 550 11.54 -3.56 -10.16
N HIS A 551 11.18 -4.84 -10.12
CA HIS A 551 11.49 -5.76 -9.04
C HIS A 551 12.94 -6.26 -9.11
N ILE A 552 13.47 -6.51 -10.31
CA ILE A 552 14.91 -6.83 -10.49
C ILE A 552 15.81 -5.68 -10.04
N ASN A 553 15.34 -4.43 -10.20
CA ASN A 553 16.09 -3.23 -9.87
C ASN A 553 16.33 -3.01 -8.38
N GLU A 554 15.58 -3.66 -7.50
CA GLU A 554 15.83 -3.63 -6.05
C GLU A 554 17.24 -4.15 -5.72
N MET A 555 17.69 -5.22 -6.38
CA MET A 555 19.05 -5.72 -6.21
C MET A 555 20.11 -4.82 -6.85
N TYR A 556 19.83 -4.22 -8.02
CA TYR A 556 20.75 -3.23 -8.60
C TYR A 556 20.92 -2.03 -7.67
N ALA A 557 19.83 -1.52 -7.07
CA ALA A 557 19.87 -0.43 -6.12
C ALA A 557 20.68 -0.80 -4.86
N GLN A 558 20.51 -2.01 -4.33
CA GLN A 558 21.33 -2.54 -3.23
C GLN A 558 22.83 -2.55 -3.58
N LEU A 559 23.20 -3.08 -4.76
CA LEU A 559 24.60 -3.12 -5.20
C LEU A 559 25.18 -1.72 -5.40
N ILE A 560 24.44 -0.80 -6.02
CA ILE A 560 24.88 0.59 -6.19
C ILE A 560 24.98 1.30 -4.82
N GLY A 561 24.08 1.02 -3.89
CA GLY A 561 24.17 1.52 -2.51
C GLY A 561 25.44 1.03 -1.82
N MET A 562 25.78 -0.25 -1.97
CA MET A 562 27.05 -0.80 -1.49
C MET A 562 28.26 -0.21 -2.20
N TYR A 563 28.17 0.16 -3.48
CA TYR A 563 29.20 0.95 -4.17
C TYR A 563 29.36 2.34 -3.51
N GLY A 564 28.27 3.08 -3.29
CA GLY A 564 28.30 4.39 -2.62
C GLY A 564 28.85 4.33 -1.19
N ILE A 565 28.67 3.20 -0.52
CA ILE A 565 29.20 2.93 0.82
C ILE A 565 30.69 2.55 0.75
N THR A 566 31.06 1.55 -0.04
CA THR A 566 32.40 0.94 0.02
C THR A 566 33.41 1.56 -0.94
N GLY A 567 32.96 2.26 -1.97
CA GLY A 567 33.77 2.65 -3.12
C GLY A 567 34.16 1.50 -4.04
N ASN A 568 33.68 0.26 -3.79
CA ASN A 568 34.04 -0.90 -4.58
C ASN A 568 33.31 -0.91 -5.93
N THR A 569 34.02 -0.57 -7.00
CA THR A 569 33.48 -0.49 -8.37
C THR A 569 33.00 -1.82 -8.92
N ALA A 570 33.35 -2.96 -8.30
CA ALA A 570 32.85 -4.27 -8.71
C ALA A 570 31.32 -4.35 -8.66
N PHE A 571 30.69 -3.64 -7.72
CA PHE A 571 29.23 -3.62 -7.57
C PHE A 571 28.51 -2.93 -8.74
N LEU A 572 29.20 -2.17 -9.59
CA LEU A 572 28.63 -1.57 -10.80
C LEU A 572 28.69 -2.50 -12.03
N LYS A 573 29.40 -3.63 -11.99
CA LYS A 573 29.61 -4.49 -13.17
C LYS A 573 28.31 -4.97 -13.83
N PRO A 574 27.27 -5.44 -13.09
CA PRO A 574 26.01 -5.86 -13.70
C PRO A 574 25.25 -4.68 -14.34
N VAL A 575 25.28 -3.50 -13.69
CA VAL A 575 24.66 -2.27 -14.21
C VAL A 575 25.33 -1.84 -15.51
N ASP A 576 26.67 -1.85 -15.52
CA ASP A 576 27.50 -1.56 -16.69
C ASP A 576 27.19 -2.49 -17.86
N PHE A 577 26.90 -3.75 -17.58
CA PHE A 577 26.55 -4.74 -18.58
C PHE A 577 25.17 -4.43 -19.20
N CYS A 578 24.15 -4.18 -18.38
CA CYS A 578 22.83 -3.77 -18.86
C CYS A 578 22.89 -2.48 -19.68
N TYR A 579 23.67 -1.49 -19.24
CA TYR A 579 23.88 -0.24 -20.00
C TYR A 579 24.42 -0.50 -21.41
N LYS A 580 25.55 -1.23 -21.50
CA LYS A 580 26.16 -1.59 -22.79
C LYS A 580 25.22 -2.40 -23.67
N LEU A 581 24.45 -3.29 -23.07
CA LEU A 581 23.50 -4.13 -23.78
C LEU A 581 22.37 -3.29 -24.40
N MET A 582 21.86 -2.29 -23.67
CA MET A 582 20.86 -1.34 -24.18
C MET A 582 21.41 -0.42 -25.27
N GLU A 583 22.63 0.09 -25.12
CA GLU A 583 23.28 0.89 -26.18
C GLU A 583 23.42 0.11 -27.48
N GLN A 584 23.92 -1.14 -27.40
CA GLN A 584 24.04 -2.01 -28.56
C GLN A 584 22.67 -2.31 -29.18
N ALA A 585 21.70 -2.66 -28.35
CA ALA A 585 20.35 -2.98 -28.78
C ALA A 585 19.67 -1.81 -29.52
N ALA A 586 19.93 -0.57 -29.12
CA ALA A 586 19.37 0.63 -29.76
C ALA A 586 19.89 0.86 -31.20
N LEU A 587 21.03 0.26 -31.56
CA LEU A 587 21.66 0.38 -32.88
C LEU A 587 21.38 -0.84 -33.78
N GLU A 588 20.82 -1.91 -33.22
CA GLU A 588 20.62 -3.19 -33.90
C GLU A 588 19.16 -3.37 -34.36
N LYS A 589 18.97 -4.05 -35.49
CA LYS A 589 17.65 -4.55 -35.88
C LYS A 589 17.39 -5.88 -35.18
N LEU A 590 16.80 -5.82 -33.99
CA LEU A 590 16.45 -7.00 -33.21
C LEU A 590 15.37 -7.85 -33.90
N PRO A 591 15.38 -9.19 -33.72
CA PRO A 591 14.28 -10.05 -34.16
C PRO A 591 12.93 -9.60 -33.60
N GLU A 592 11.86 -9.83 -34.37
CA GLU A 592 10.51 -9.48 -33.94
C GLU A 592 10.03 -10.36 -32.78
N ASN A 593 10.33 -11.65 -32.81
CA ASN A 593 9.97 -12.60 -31.76
C ASN A 593 11.24 -13.35 -31.31
N PRO A 594 12.14 -12.69 -30.55
CA PRO A 594 13.32 -13.36 -30.06
C PRO A 594 12.92 -14.44 -29.04
N GLU A 595 13.66 -15.54 -29.01
CA GLU A 595 13.42 -16.64 -28.07
C GLU A 595 13.57 -16.15 -26.62
N PRO A 596 12.56 -16.37 -25.74
CA PRO A 596 12.65 -16.00 -24.33
C PRO A 596 13.90 -16.57 -23.63
N GLY A 597 14.60 -15.72 -22.89
CA GLY A 597 15.87 -16.05 -22.24
C GLY A 597 17.11 -15.89 -23.12
N SER A 598 16.98 -15.70 -24.43
CA SER A 598 18.12 -15.37 -25.30
C SER A 598 18.63 -13.94 -25.04
N LEU A 599 19.86 -13.65 -25.48
CA LEU A 599 20.43 -12.30 -25.41
C LEU A 599 19.58 -11.27 -26.18
N ASN A 600 19.05 -11.64 -27.34
CA ASN A 600 18.18 -10.76 -28.14
C ASN A 600 16.85 -10.46 -27.45
N TRP A 601 16.31 -11.44 -26.71
CA TRP A 601 15.13 -11.23 -25.89
C TRP A 601 15.44 -10.28 -24.72
N ALA A 602 16.55 -10.49 -24.01
CA ALA A 602 16.97 -9.62 -22.91
C ALA A 602 17.18 -8.16 -23.37
N LYS A 603 17.85 -7.96 -24.52
CA LYS A 603 17.98 -6.64 -25.18
C LYS A 603 16.63 -5.96 -25.38
N LYS A 604 15.64 -6.72 -25.87
CA LYS A 604 14.29 -6.22 -26.17
C LYS A 604 13.50 -5.87 -24.91
N VAL A 605 13.59 -6.70 -23.87
CA VAL A 605 12.98 -6.44 -22.56
C VAL A 605 13.55 -5.17 -21.95
N LEU A 606 14.88 -5.03 -21.92
CA LEU A 606 15.56 -3.84 -21.37
C LEU A 606 15.18 -2.56 -22.12
N LEU A 607 15.15 -2.57 -23.46
CA LEU A 607 14.72 -1.40 -24.24
C LEU A 607 13.26 -1.02 -24.01
N ARG A 608 12.38 -2.01 -23.83
CA ARG A 608 10.95 -1.80 -23.57
C ARG A 608 10.67 -1.36 -22.14
N GLY A 609 11.57 -1.65 -21.20
CA GLY A 609 11.38 -1.37 -19.78
C GLY A 609 10.61 -2.47 -19.04
N GLY A 610 10.62 -3.70 -19.57
CA GLY A 610 9.95 -4.82 -18.94
C GLY A 610 8.42 -4.78 -18.99
N VAL A 611 7.78 -5.60 -18.16
CA VAL A 611 6.31 -5.62 -17.97
C VAL A 611 5.84 -4.56 -16.98
N ASP A 612 6.73 -4.06 -16.12
CA ASP A 612 6.46 -3.08 -15.07
C ASP A 612 6.45 -1.62 -15.58
N LYS A 613 6.61 -1.40 -16.90
CA LYS A 613 6.78 -0.05 -17.44
C LYS A 613 5.52 0.80 -17.22
N GLY A 614 5.69 1.96 -16.57
CA GLY A 614 4.70 3.02 -16.61
C GLY A 614 4.49 3.59 -18.02
N ALA A 615 3.52 4.50 -18.18
CA ALA A 615 3.16 5.04 -19.50
C ALA A 615 4.32 5.71 -20.27
N THR A 616 5.37 6.21 -19.59
CA THR A 616 6.45 6.97 -20.24
C THR A 616 7.88 6.58 -19.89
N ASP A 617 8.16 6.03 -18.71
CA ASP A 617 9.54 5.93 -18.17
C ASP A 617 10.01 4.47 -18.07
N ASN A 618 11.30 4.23 -18.30
CA ASN A 618 11.91 2.89 -18.20
C ASN A 618 12.57 2.75 -16.83
N PRO A 619 12.23 1.72 -16.03
CA PRO A 619 12.76 1.57 -14.67
C PRO A 619 14.30 1.46 -14.62
N MET A 620 14.95 1.01 -15.69
CA MET A 620 16.43 0.98 -15.76
C MET A 620 17.06 2.38 -15.71
N ALA A 621 16.33 3.42 -16.12
CA ALA A 621 16.86 4.79 -16.13
C ALA A 621 17.16 5.32 -14.72
N ASP A 622 16.40 4.90 -13.71
CA ASP A 622 16.64 5.30 -12.32
C ASP A 622 17.87 4.58 -11.75
N VAL A 623 18.06 3.30 -12.08
CA VAL A 623 19.30 2.55 -11.77
C VAL A 623 20.53 3.25 -12.36
N PHE A 624 20.44 3.63 -13.63
CA PHE A 624 21.51 4.34 -14.32
C PHE A 624 21.76 5.72 -13.73
N THR A 625 20.71 6.43 -13.32
CA THR A 625 20.85 7.74 -12.69
C THR A 625 21.54 7.60 -11.33
N MET A 626 21.15 6.62 -10.52
CA MET A 626 21.79 6.36 -9.23
C MET A 626 23.28 6.01 -9.40
N ALA A 627 23.63 5.15 -10.36
CA ALA A 627 25.01 4.80 -10.68
C ALA A 627 25.81 6.01 -11.22
N ALA A 628 25.21 6.84 -12.07
CA ALA A 628 25.83 8.05 -12.62
C ALA A 628 26.18 9.07 -11.53
N GLN A 629 25.24 9.34 -10.64
CA GLN A 629 25.39 10.36 -9.59
C GLN A 629 26.37 9.91 -8.51
N LEU A 630 26.27 8.67 -8.02
CA LEU A 630 27.22 8.16 -7.02
C LEU A 630 28.61 7.93 -7.61
N GLY A 631 28.70 7.58 -8.89
CA GLY A 631 29.98 7.41 -9.59
C GLY A 631 30.57 8.71 -10.14
N ASN A 632 29.86 9.84 -10.03
CA ASN A 632 30.18 11.11 -10.65
C ASN A 632 30.62 10.94 -12.12
N THR A 633 29.78 10.27 -12.92
CA THR A 633 30.11 9.89 -14.30
C THR A 633 28.99 10.24 -15.27
N ALA A 634 29.37 10.78 -16.42
CA ALA A 634 28.45 11.07 -17.53
C ALA A 634 28.13 9.83 -18.39
N LYS A 635 28.72 8.67 -18.06
CA LYS A 635 28.62 7.43 -18.84
C LYS A 635 27.19 7.08 -19.23
N TYR A 636 26.23 7.28 -18.33
CA TYR A 636 24.85 6.82 -18.52
C TYR A 636 23.91 7.86 -19.13
N ASN A 637 24.39 9.08 -19.37
CA ASN A 637 23.55 10.25 -19.65
C ASN A 637 22.64 10.08 -20.87
N GLN A 638 23.07 9.34 -21.89
CA GLN A 638 22.27 9.09 -23.08
C GLN A 638 20.96 8.36 -22.76
N LEU A 639 21.02 7.27 -22.00
CA LEU A 639 19.83 6.49 -21.64
C LEU A 639 18.98 7.22 -20.59
N ILE A 640 19.60 7.97 -19.68
CA ILE A 640 18.88 8.82 -18.72
C ILE A 640 18.07 9.88 -19.46
N ALA A 641 18.65 10.57 -20.44
CA ALA A 641 17.96 11.60 -21.23
C ALA A 641 16.78 11.03 -22.04
N LEU A 642 16.89 9.79 -22.53
CA LEU A 642 15.84 9.13 -23.29
C LEU A 642 14.70 8.62 -22.40
N TYR A 643 15.03 7.98 -21.29
CA TYR A 643 14.09 7.13 -20.56
C TYR A 643 13.82 7.52 -19.10
N GLY A 644 14.60 8.43 -18.52
CA GLY A 644 14.43 8.85 -17.12
C GLY A 644 13.12 9.58 -16.85
N ASN A 645 12.74 9.67 -15.58
CA ASN A 645 11.64 10.52 -15.15
C ASN A 645 11.92 12.01 -15.46
N SER A 646 10.92 12.88 -15.27
CA SER A 646 11.04 14.31 -15.59
C SER A 646 12.20 15.02 -14.89
N TYR A 647 12.49 14.66 -13.63
CA TYR A 647 13.60 15.28 -12.88
C TYR A 647 14.96 14.77 -13.41
N ASN A 648 15.08 13.46 -13.63
CA ASN A 648 16.30 12.83 -14.16
C ASN A 648 16.60 13.30 -15.59
N LYS A 649 15.58 13.52 -16.43
CA LYS A 649 15.75 14.15 -17.76
C LYS A 649 16.20 15.60 -17.66
N TYR A 650 15.67 16.36 -16.71
CA TYR A 650 16.12 17.74 -16.45
C TYR A 650 17.57 17.78 -15.98
N SER A 651 17.99 16.87 -15.10
CA SER A 651 19.35 16.89 -14.54
C SER A 651 20.44 16.79 -15.63
N ILE A 652 20.14 16.11 -16.74
CA ILE A 652 20.99 16.00 -17.94
C ILE A 652 20.77 17.15 -18.92
N SER A 653 19.53 17.41 -19.33
CA SER A 653 19.22 18.34 -20.43
C SER A 653 19.20 19.81 -20.03
N LYS A 654 19.02 20.09 -18.72
CA LYS A 654 18.71 21.40 -18.15
C LYS A 654 17.47 22.08 -18.76
N ASN A 655 16.62 21.32 -19.47
CA ASN A 655 15.45 21.85 -20.14
C ASN A 655 14.26 21.96 -19.17
N ILE A 656 13.96 23.19 -18.74
CA ILE A 656 12.86 23.48 -17.81
C ILE A 656 11.48 23.09 -18.33
N LYS A 657 11.32 22.94 -19.66
CA LYS A 657 10.05 22.49 -20.25
C LYS A 657 9.64 21.11 -19.75
N VAL A 658 10.61 20.20 -19.60
CA VAL A 658 10.39 18.82 -19.12
C VAL A 658 9.81 18.80 -17.70
N VAL A 659 10.27 19.73 -16.85
CA VAL A 659 9.77 19.92 -15.48
C VAL A 659 8.34 20.44 -15.50
N ASN A 660 8.08 21.47 -16.31
CA ASN A 660 6.74 22.07 -16.41
C ASN A 660 5.69 21.11 -16.98
N GLU A 661 6.06 20.26 -17.93
CA GLU A 661 5.21 19.20 -18.48
C GLU A 661 4.96 18.10 -17.44
N GLY A 662 5.99 17.71 -16.68
CA GLY A 662 5.86 16.75 -15.59
C GLY A 662 4.94 17.23 -14.48
N LEU A 663 5.05 18.51 -14.07
CA LEU A 663 4.16 19.10 -13.07
C LEU A 663 2.69 19.15 -13.53
N GLU A 664 2.41 19.32 -14.83
CA GLU A 664 1.03 19.21 -15.33
C GLU A 664 0.49 17.79 -15.23
N LYS A 665 1.32 16.76 -15.42
CA LYS A 665 0.91 15.36 -15.20
C LYS A 665 0.53 15.14 -13.73
N VAL A 666 1.36 15.64 -12.80
CA VAL A 666 1.07 15.60 -11.35
C VAL A 666 -0.26 16.29 -11.05
N LEU A 667 -0.43 17.52 -11.52
CA LEU A 667 -1.66 18.30 -11.33
C LEU A 667 -2.88 17.63 -11.98
N GLY A 668 -2.69 16.89 -13.07
CA GLY A 668 -3.73 16.08 -13.71
C GLY A 668 -4.33 15.02 -12.79
N SER A 669 -3.58 14.53 -11.81
CA SER A 669 -4.05 13.60 -10.76
C SER A 669 -4.62 14.31 -9.53
N LEU A 670 -4.12 15.51 -9.22
CA LEU A 670 -4.45 16.25 -8.00
C LEU A 670 -5.60 17.26 -8.14
N ARG A 671 -6.05 17.58 -9.36
CA ARG A 671 -7.10 18.59 -9.58
C ARG A 671 -8.53 18.06 -9.42
N TYR A 672 -8.72 16.75 -9.47
CA TYR A 672 -10.04 16.14 -9.69
C TYR A 672 -10.37 15.05 -8.67
N ASN A 673 -11.67 14.79 -8.51
CA ASN A 673 -12.23 13.59 -7.87
C ASN A 673 -11.73 13.35 -6.44
N LEU A 674 -11.62 14.42 -5.62
CA LEU A 674 -11.19 14.33 -4.22
C LEU A 674 -11.87 13.19 -3.43
N PRO A 675 -13.18 12.94 -3.53
CA PRO A 675 -13.82 11.81 -2.85
C PRO A 675 -13.20 10.44 -3.19
N LEU A 676 -12.80 10.21 -4.45
CA LEU A 676 -12.13 8.97 -4.89
C LEU A 676 -10.68 8.85 -4.39
N LEU A 677 -10.10 9.92 -3.86
CA LEU A 677 -8.79 9.94 -3.20
C LEU A 677 -8.92 9.94 -1.66
N THR A 678 -10.16 10.02 -1.13
CA THR A 678 -10.44 10.23 0.29
C THR A 678 -11.64 9.40 0.78
N THR A 679 -12.83 9.99 0.85
CA THR A 679 -14.03 9.43 1.52
C THR A 679 -14.44 8.07 0.96
N GLU A 680 -14.29 7.87 -0.35
CA GLU A 680 -14.75 6.66 -1.03
C GLU A 680 -13.79 5.48 -0.88
N VAL A 681 -12.51 5.74 -0.58
CA VAL A 681 -11.42 4.76 -0.64
C VAL A 681 -11.64 3.58 0.30
N LYS A 682 -11.38 2.38 -0.22
CA LYS A 682 -11.43 1.12 0.52
C LYS A 682 -10.09 0.37 0.58
N TYR A 683 -9.32 0.45 -0.48
CA TYR A 683 -7.98 -0.11 -0.62
C TYR A 683 -7.00 1.07 -0.69
N THR A 684 -6.22 1.30 0.37
CA THR A 684 -5.40 2.51 0.56
C THR A 684 -4.15 2.53 -0.32
N ASP A 685 -3.67 1.35 -0.70
CA ASP A 685 -2.72 1.07 -1.77
C ASP A 685 -3.27 1.44 -3.16
N ARG A 686 -4.47 2.01 -3.28
CA ARG A 686 -5.00 2.56 -4.55
C ARG A 686 -5.01 4.08 -4.58
N VAL A 687 -4.50 4.72 -3.54
CA VAL A 687 -4.34 6.17 -3.44
C VAL A 687 -2.92 6.55 -3.83
N TYR A 688 -2.76 6.93 -5.10
CA TYR A 688 -1.47 7.35 -5.66
C TYR A 688 -1.53 8.77 -6.20
N VAL A 689 -0.37 9.43 -6.15
CA VAL A 689 -0.12 10.68 -6.88
C VAL A 689 0.94 10.40 -7.96
N PRO A 690 0.52 10.03 -9.18
CA PRO A 690 1.43 9.82 -10.29
C PRO A 690 2.31 11.04 -10.56
N GLY A 691 3.60 10.83 -10.77
CA GLY A 691 4.58 11.91 -10.98
C GLY A 691 5.09 12.58 -9.70
N SER A 692 4.74 12.06 -8.51
CA SER A 692 5.22 12.61 -7.23
C SER A 692 6.74 12.48 -7.03
N ASP A 693 7.39 11.58 -7.76
CA ASP A 693 8.85 11.48 -7.91
C ASP A 693 9.47 12.79 -8.45
N LEU A 694 8.80 13.49 -9.36
CA LEU A 694 9.24 14.82 -9.81
C LEU A 694 9.22 15.82 -8.65
N LEU A 695 8.16 15.83 -7.83
CA LEU A 695 8.11 16.70 -6.66
C LEU A 695 9.23 16.32 -5.68
N PHE A 696 9.44 15.02 -5.44
CA PHE A 696 10.50 14.55 -4.57
C PHE A 696 11.88 15.00 -5.06
N GLY A 697 12.18 14.81 -6.35
CA GLY A 697 13.41 15.27 -7.00
C GLY A 697 13.57 16.79 -6.94
N MET A 698 12.54 17.58 -7.26
CA MET A 698 12.63 19.04 -7.18
C MET A 698 12.89 19.54 -5.75
N TYR A 699 12.18 18.99 -4.76
CA TYR A 699 12.36 19.42 -3.36
C TYR A 699 13.70 18.96 -2.80
N THR A 700 14.15 17.75 -3.12
CA THR A 700 15.26 17.13 -2.37
C THR A 700 16.53 16.88 -3.16
N GLY A 701 16.46 16.98 -4.48
CA GLY A 701 17.53 16.57 -5.37
C GLY A 701 17.65 15.06 -5.55
N HIS A 702 16.71 14.26 -5.03
CA HIS A 702 16.73 12.81 -5.12
C HIS A 702 16.71 12.32 -6.57
N PHE A 703 17.49 11.27 -6.85
CA PHE A 703 17.74 10.80 -8.22
C PHE A 703 17.53 9.28 -8.42
N GLY A 704 17.06 8.56 -7.39
CA GLY A 704 16.60 7.17 -7.50
C GLY A 704 15.10 7.07 -7.79
N SER A 705 14.58 5.83 -7.79
CA SER A 705 13.15 5.53 -8.01
C SER A 705 12.27 5.82 -6.78
N GLY A 706 12.86 5.96 -5.60
CA GLY A 706 12.15 6.13 -4.34
C GLY A 706 13.08 6.59 -3.22
N TYR A 707 13.46 5.69 -2.32
CA TYR A 707 14.42 5.99 -1.24
C TYR A 707 15.28 4.75 -0.95
N GLU A 708 15.58 4.00 -2.00
CA GLU A 708 16.39 2.79 -2.01
C GLU A 708 17.80 3.06 -1.46
N TYR A 709 18.26 4.30 -1.58
CA TYR A 709 19.47 4.80 -0.94
C TYR A 709 19.29 6.29 -0.58
N PRO A 710 19.99 6.81 0.45
CA PRO A 710 20.07 8.24 0.79
C PRO A 710 20.77 9.08 -0.28
N SER A 711 20.13 9.21 -1.44
CA SER A 711 20.58 10.01 -2.60
C SER A 711 19.96 11.40 -2.66
N THR A 712 19.37 11.88 -1.56
CA THR A 712 18.88 13.26 -1.45
C THR A 712 20.06 14.24 -1.32
N VAL A 713 19.99 15.39 -1.98
CA VAL A 713 20.94 16.51 -1.80
C VAL A 713 20.55 17.33 -0.57
N ALA A 714 19.25 17.61 -0.42
CA ALA A 714 18.74 18.51 0.61
C ALA A 714 17.37 18.10 1.15
N THR A 715 17.09 18.48 2.39
CA THR A 715 15.72 18.56 2.93
C THR A 715 15.53 19.91 3.62
N TRP A 716 14.28 20.29 3.92
CA TRP A 716 13.96 21.68 4.25
C TRP A 716 13.22 21.82 5.57
N LYS A 717 13.42 22.98 6.21
CA LYS A 717 12.63 23.47 7.34
C LYS A 717 12.10 24.87 7.11
N ASN A 718 10.91 25.14 7.64
CA ASN A 718 10.22 26.43 7.57
C ASN A 718 9.84 26.89 6.14
N THR A 719 9.64 25.96 5.21
CA THR A 719 9.27 26.23 3.81
C THR A 719 7.76 26.36 3.64
N GLY A 720 6.97 25.41 4.14
CA GLY A 720 5.51 25.38 3.95
C GLY A 720 5.12 25.24 2.47
N PRO A 721 3.81 25.24 2.16
CA PRO A 721 3.32 25.12 0.79
C PRO A 721 3.59 26.37 -0.08
N ASP A 722 3.86 27.52 0.54
CA ASP A 722 4.08 28.80 -0.14
C ASP A 722 5.56 29.08 -0.48
N MET A 723 6.38 28.03 -0.55
CA MET A 723 7.75 28.09 -1.03
C MET A 723 7.93 27.15 -2.22
N GLY A 724 8.27 27.73 -3.38
CA GLY A 724 8.83 26.97 -4.49
C GLY A 724 10.27 26.61 -4.16
N VAL A 725 10.61 25.32 -4.25
CA VAL A 725 11.96 24.79 -4.02
C VAL A 725 12.36 23.96 -5.22
N PHE A 726 13.51 24.27 -5.79
CA PHE A 726 14.07 23.49 -6.88
C PHE A 726 15.57 23.27 -6.65
N VAL A 727 15.92 22.09 -6.16
CA VAL A 727 17.29 21.59 -6.20
C VAL A 727 17.61 21.29 -7.65
N ARG A 728 18.39 22.16 -8.31
CA ARG A 728 18.70 22.03 -9.73
C ARG A 728 19.78 20.99 -9.99
N GLN A 729 20.72 20.86 -9.05
CA GLN A 729 21.85 19.94 -9.12
C GLN A 729 22.51 19.82 -7.73
N GLY A 730 23.13 18.68 -7.45
CA GLY A 730 24.04 18.54 -6.33
C GLY A 730 24.83 17.24 -6.39
N ASP A 731 26.00 17.25 -5.77
CA ASP A 731 26.90 16.12 -5.59
C ASP A 731 27.55 16.19 -4.20
N THR A 732 28.65 15.47 -3.97
CA THR A 732 29.35 15.46 -2.67
C THR A 732 30.07 16.77 -2.33
N ARG A 733 30.24 17.66 -3.30
CA ARG A 733 31.06 18.88 -3.21
C ARG A 733 30.32 20.15 -3.59
N SER A 734 29.17 20.05 -4.24
CA SER A 734 28.41 21.20 -4.70
C SER A 734 26.90 21.00 -4.62
N ALA A 735 26.17 22.11 -4.47
CA ALA A 735 24.72 22.13 -4.57
C ALA A 735 24.26 23.46 -5.19
N PHE A 736 23.30 23.37 -6.11
CA PHE A 736 22.66 24.50 -6.78
C PHE A 736 21.15 24.43 -6.54
N VAL A 737 20.60 25.49 -5.95
CA VAL A 737 19.20 25.53 -5.54
C VAL A 737 18.56 26.85 -5.94
N SER A 738 17.31 26.78 -6.43
CA SER A 738 16.42 27.92 -6.58
C SER A 738 15.30 27.90 -5.55
N LEU A 739 15.04 29.05 -4.93
CA LEU A 739 13.92 29.27 -4.01
C LEU A 739 13.02 30.40 -4.51
N TYR A 740 11.70 30.23 -4.43
CA TYR A 740 10.74 31.29 -4.69
C TYR A 740 9.71 31.37 -3.56
N ASN A 741 9.75 32.43 -2.76
CA ASN A 741 8.85 32.61 -1.61
C ASN A 741 7.61 33.42 -2.02
N PHE A 742 6.44 32.78 -1.97
CA PHE A 742 5.16 33.44 -2.27
C PHE A 742 4.60 34.25 -1.09
N GLY A 743 5.14 34.04 0.12
CA GLY A 743 4.72 34.72 1.34
C GLY A 743 5.72 35.78 1.81
N ALA A 744 5.55 36.22 3.06
CA ALA A 744 6.47 37.16 3.69
C ALA A 744 7.91 36.63 3.76
N ALA A 745 8.88 37.54 3.73
CA ALA A 745 10.29 37.19 3.85
C ALA A 745 10.57 36.41 5.14
N ARG A 746 11.35 35.33 5.04
CA ARG A 746 11.65 34.43 6.16
C ARG A 746 12.97 33.71 5.97
N THR A 747 13.53 33.22 7.07
CA THR A 747 14.68 32.32 7.05
C THR A 747 14.20 30.87 6.94
N VAL A 748 14.72 30.14 5.97
CA VAL A 748 14.52 28.68 5.83
C VAL A 748 15.80 27.94 6.17
N THR A 749 15.68 26.68 6.59
CA THR A 749 16.86 25.84 6.85
C THR A 749 16.94 24.75 5.80
N MET A 750 18.08 24.66 5.12
CA MET A 750 18.47 23.54 4.27
C MET A 750 19.26 22.55 5.13
N GLN A 751 18.83 21.30 5.19
CA GLN A 751 19.62 20.19 5.71
C GLN A 751 20.39 19.57 4.55
N THR A 752 21.72 19.57 4.60
CA THR A 752 22.58 19.08 3.50
C THR A 752 22.87 17.60 3.68
N TRP A 753 22.46 16.74 2.75
CA TRP A 753 22.57 15.27 2.92
C TRP A 753 23.75 14.65 2.15
N LEU A 754 23.98 15.15 0.94
CA LEU A 754 25.00 14.60 0.04
C LEU A 754 26.37 15.31 0.20
N LEU A 755 26.36 16.60 0.56
CA LEU A 755 27.59 17.36 0.77
C LEU A 755 28.44 16.75 1.89
N GLU A 756 29.71 16.49 1.61
CA GLU A 756 30.65 15.95 2.58
C GLU A 756 31.08 17.01 3.62
N PRO A 757 31.62 16.59 4.78
CA PRO A 757 32.28 17.52 5.69
C PRO A 757 33.35 18.35 4.97
N GLY A 758 33.43 19.65 5.26
CA GLY A 758 34.36 20.56 4.61
C GLY A 758 34.06 22.04 4.82
N VAL A 759 34.91 22.88 4.23
CA VAL A 759 34.74 24.34 4.15
C VAL A 759 34.18 24.66 2.77
N TYR A 760 33.08 25.41 2.74
CA TYR A 760 32.34 25.72 1.53
C TYR A 760 32.17 27.23 1.37
N ARG A 761 32.17 27.67 0.12
CA ARG A 761 31.65 28.97 -0.29
C ARG A 761 30.15 28.82 -0.53
N LEU A 762 29.36 29.65 0.12
CA LEU A 762 27.93 29.79 -0.15
C LEU A 762 27.71 31.16 -0.79
N ARG A 763 27.14 31.17 -1.99
CA ARG A 763 26.67 32.38 -2.67
C ARG A 763 25.15 32.33 -2.80
N SER A 764 24.51 33.48 -2.66
CA SER A 764 23.08 33.62 -2.94
C SER A 764 22.75 34.99 -3.51
N GLY A 765 21.77 35.06 -4.41
CA GLY A 765 21.29 36.32 -4.97
C GLY A 765 20.06 36.12 -5.87
N THR A 766 19.56 37.20 -6.43
CA THR A 766 18.37 37.19 -7.28
C THR A 766 18.72 36.62 -8.66
N ASP A 767 17.88 35.72 -9.14
CA ASP A 767 17.86 35.14 -10.49
C ASP A 767 16.70 35.81 -11.25
N LEU A 768 17.02 36.53 -12.32
CA LEU A 768 16.08 37.36 -13.07
C LEU A 768 15.50 36.65 -14.29
N ASP A 769 16.09 35.56 -14.76
CA ASP A 769 15.72 34.86 -15.99
C ASP A 769 15.45 33.35 -15.87
N ASP A 770 15.50 32.81 -14.64
CA ASP A 770 15.22 31.42 -14.27
C ASP A 770 16.25 30.40 -14.81
N ASP A 771 17.46 30.85 -15.17
CA ASP A 771 18.55 29.98 -15.61
C ASP A 771 19.25 29.26 -14.43
N GLY A 772 19.03 29.73 -13.19
CA GLY A 772 19.64 29.20 -11.97
C GLY A 772 20.94 29.88 -11.56
N ALA A 773 21.36 30.94 -12.25
CA ALA A 773 22.50 31.77 -11.94
C ALA A 773 22.10 33.00 -11.09
N ILE A 774 23.10 33.67 -10.53
CA ILE A 774 22.90 34.89 -9.72
C ILE A 774 23.17 36.11 -10.62
N ASP A 775 22.13 36.91 -10.86
CA ASP A 775 22.22 38.13 -11.68
C ASP A 775 22.36 39.40 -10.84
N ALA A 776 21.73 39.42 -9.67
CA ALA A 776 21.65 40.61 -8.82
C ALA A 776 21.67 40.24 -7.33
N ASP A 777 21.83 41.25 -6.47
CA ASP A 777 21.77 41.11 -5.00
C ASP A 777 22.72 40.03 -4.43
N ALA A 778 23.87 39.82 -5.08
CA ALA A 778 24.80 38.74 -4.74
C ALA A 778 25.39 38.92 -3.33
N THR A 779 25.34 37.84 -2.56
CA THR A 779 25.96 37.71 -1.24
C THR A 779 26.87 36.49 -1.24
N GLU A 780 27.95 36.55 -0.49
CA GLU A 780 28.89 35.43 -0.32
C GLU A 780 29.27 35.29 1.15
N ARG A 781 29.37 34.05 1.62
CA ARG A 781 29.96 33.74 2.93
C ARG A 781 30.58 32.34 2.93
N ILE A 782 31.48 32.12 3.88
CA ILE A 782 32.06 30.81 4.16
C ILE A 782 31.19 30.08 5.18
N ILE A 783 30.92 28.81 4.93
CA ILE A 783 30.28 27.90 5.87
C ILE A 783 31.18 26.68 6.10
N VAL A 784 31.05 26.06 7.28
CA VAL A 784 31.79 24.85 7.64
C VAL A 784 30.78 23.76 7.95
N LEU A 785 30.83 22.69 7.15
CA LEU A 785 30.04 21.49 7.35
C LEU A 785 30.92 20.50 8.12
N LYS A 786 30.46 20.03 9.28
CA LYS A 786 31.26 19.18 10.18
C LYS A 786 30.83 17.72 10.13
N GLU A 787 29.55 17.49 9.90
CA GLU A 787 28.92 16.17 9.92
C GLU A 787 28.45 15.81 8.50
N ARG A 788 27.84 14.65 8.32
CA ARG A 788 27.23 14.31 7.02
C ARG A 788 25.99 15.15 6.76
N VAL A 789 25.12 15.28 7.77
CA VAL A 789 23.94 16.16 7.70
C VAL A 789 24.20 17.42 8.49
N ASN A 790 24.11 18.58 7.85
CA ASN A 790 24.31 19.89 8.50
C ASN A 790 23.12 20.80 8.20
N GLN A 791 22.96 21.85 9.01
CA GLN A 791 21.92 22.85 8.83
C GLN A 791 22.50 24.16 8.31
N VAL A 792 22.00 24.63 7.16
CA VAL A 792 22.38 25.88 6.52
C VAL A 792 21.16 26.82 6.49
N GLN A 793 21.28 27.98 7.12
CA GLN A 793 20.20 28.97 7.17
C GLN A 793 20.22 29.88 5.93
N LEU A 794 19.12 29.99 5.21
CA LEU A 794 19.00 30.75 3.97
C LEU A 794 17.91 31.81 4.12
N GLN A 795 18.18 33.04 3.67
CA GLN A 795 17.18 34.10 3.67
C GLN A 795 16.36 34.02 2.38
N ALA A 796 15.05 33.79 2.50
CA ALA A 796 14.13 33.68 1.38
C ALA A 796 13.30 34.98 1.24
N PRO A 797 13.70 35.92 0.36
CA PRO A 797 12.97 37.17 0.16
C PRO A 797 11.58 36.94 -0.44
N SER A 798 10.63 37.81 -0.10
CA SER A 798 9.26 37.76 -0.64
C SER A 798 9.26 38.09 -2.14
N GLY A 799 8.64 37.25 -2.96
CA GLY A 799 8.32 37.52 -4.37
C GLY A 799 9.52 37.58 -5.33
N LYS A 800 10.72 37.16 -4.90
CA LYS A 800 11.92 37.08 -5.75
C LYS A 800 12.35 35.62 -5.92
N LEU A 801 12.85 35.29 -7.11
CA LEU A 801 13.56 34.04 -7.35
C LEU A 801 15.00 34.19 -6.85
N LEU A 802 15.39 33.31 -5.93
CA LEU A 802 16.71 33.29 -5.33
C LEU A 802 17.49 32.11 -5.88
N ALA A 803 18.65 32.36 -6.49
CA ALA A 803 19.65 31.33 -6.81
C ALA A 803 20.65 31.21 -5.67
N ILE A 804 21.02 29.97 -5.33
CA ILE A 804 21.98 29.61 -4.30
C ILE A 804 22.98 28.63 -4.89
N SER A 805 24.28 28.92 -4.72
CA SER A 805 25.36 27.97 -5.01
C SER A 805 26.17 27.69 -3.75
N ILE A 806 26.46 26.41 -3.52
CA ILE A 806 27.32 25.92 -2.45
C ILE A 806 28.45 25.14 -3.12
N GLU A 807 29.69 25.52 -2.88
CA GLU A 807 30.88 24.92 -3.52
C GLU A 807 31.96 24.63 -2.48
N GLN A 808 32.47 23.39 -2.47
CA GLN A 808 33.52 22.99 -1.54
C GLN A 808 34.84 23.68 -1.90
N LEU A 809 35.38 24.44 -0.95
CA LEU A 809 36.70 25.04 -1.05
C LEU A 809 37.78 24.12 -0.50
N LYS A 810 37.46 23.37 0.57
CA LYS A 810 38.37 22.46 1.24
C LYS A 810 37.62 21.27 1.84
N ALA A 811 38.04 20.05 1.52
CA ALA A 811 37.50 18.84 2.13
C ALA A 811 37.83 18.79 3.64
N GLY A 812 36.88 18.31 4.43
CA GLY A 812 37.01 18.04 5.85
C GLY A 812 37.31 16.56 6.14
N ALA A 813 37.50 16.23 7.42
CA ALA A 813 37.65 14.84 7.83
C ALA A 813 36.28 14.14 7.82
N GLN A 814 36.23 12.92 7.29
CA GLN A 814 35.05 12.07 7.42
C GLN A 814 35.22 11.11 8.59
N PRO A 815 34.25 11.01 9.50
CA PRO A 815 34.32 10.04 10.58
C PRO A 815 34.10 8.62 10.02
N GLY A 816 35.15 7.79 10.03
CA GLY A 816 35.05 6.37 9.68
C GLY A 816 34.57 5.50 10.84
N ILE A 817 35.08 5.78 12.05
CA ILE A 817 34.70 5.13 13.31
C ILE A 817 34.31 6.24 14.29
N ALA A 818 33.07 6.23 14.77
CA ALA A 818 32.53 7.24 15.66
C ALA A 818 31.46 6.67 16.61
N ALA A 819 31.42 7.24 17.81
CA ALA A 819 30.29 7.04 18.72
C ALA A 819 29.08 7.83 18.19
N ASP A 820 27.90 7.64 18.79
CA ASP A 820 26.75 8.49 18.50
C ASP A 820 25.80 8.46 19.70
N VAL A 821 25.96 9.43 20.61
CA VAL A 821 25.14 9.46 21.84
C VAL A 821 23.79 10.10 21.56
N ALA A 822 22.76 9.29 21.56
CA ALA A 822 21.46 9.71 21.09
C ALA A 822 20.42 9.73 22.23
N ILE A 823 19.56 10.76 22.20
CA ILE A 823 18.38 10.88 23.04
C ILE A 823 17.20 11.43 22.24
N SER A 824 15.99 11.08 22.67
CA SER A 824 14.75 11.63 22.12
C SER A 824 13.74 11.96 23.23
N PRO A 825 12.66 12.73 22.97
CA PRO A 825 11.70 13.11 24.01
C PRO A 825 11.06 11.92 24.74
N ARG A 826 10.90 10.79 24.04
CA ARG A 826 10.41 9.52 24.58
C ARG A 826 11.38 8.83 25.52
N ASP A 827 12.65 9.25 25.60
CA ASP A 827 13.66 8.65 26.48
C ASP A 827 13.72 9.31 27.87
N ILE A 828 12.89 10.34 28.08
CA ILE A 828 12.87 11.12 29.31
C ILE A 828 11.55 10.86 30.03
N PHE A 829 11.63 10.27 31.21
CA PHE A 829 10.47 9.87 31.99
C PHE A 829 10.56 10.42 33.41
N PHE A 830 9.41 10.81 33.97
CA PHE A 830 9.33 11.17 35.37
C PHE A 830 8.66 10.04 36.15
N VAL A 831 9.41 9.38 37.03
CA VAL A 831 8.94 8.23 37.81
C VAL A 831 9.37 8.40 39.27
N ASN A 832 8.42 8.33 40.21
CA ASN A 832 8.68 8.37 41.65
C ASN A 832 9.58 9.54 42.12
N GLY A 833 9.33 10.76 41.62
CA GLY A 833 10.11 11.95 42.00
C GLY A 833 11.50 12.04 41.36
N LYS A 834 11.79 11.18 40.38
CA LYS A 834 13.05 11.18 39.62
C LYS A 834 12.78 11.40 38.15
N LEU A 835 13.66 12.16 37.51
CA LEU A 835 13.76 12.24 36.07
C LEU A 835 14.76 11.20 35.59
N ASP A 836 14.26 10.15 34.96
CA ASP A 836 15.07 9.11 34.33
C ASP A 836 15.31 9.50 32.87
N VAL A 837 16.58 9.49 32.47
CA VAL A 837 17.03 9.76 31.11
C VAL A 837 17.69 8.51 30.58
N ARG A 838 17.11 7.92 29.53
CA ARG A 838 17.74 6.85 28.75
C ARG A 838 18.64 7.48 27.68
N VAL A 839 19.91 7.11 27.68
CA VAL A 839 20.89 7.54 26.66
C VAL A 839 21.35 6.33 25.89
N HIS A 840 21.34 6.45 24.57
CA HIS A 840 21.68 5.37 23.64
C HIS A 840 23.06 5.61 23.02
N ASN A 841 23.68 4.55 22.51
CA ASN A 841 24.76 4.66 21.54
C ASN A 841 24.32 3.96 20.25
N VAL A 842 24.18 4.72 19.16
CA VAL A 842 23.77 4.20 17.84
C VAL A 842 24.90 4.23 16.81
N GLY A 843 26.12 4.53 17.25
CA GLY A 843 27.32 4.59 16.42
C GLY A 843 27.98 3.23 16.17
N ASN A 844 29.20 3.24 15.65
CA ASN A 844 30.02 2.03 15.45
C ASN A 844 31.23 1.95 16.38
N ALA A 845 31.40 2.94 17.28
CA ALA A 845 32.40 2.97 18.34
C ALA A 845 31.75 3.07 19.73
N ASP A 846 32.43 2.55 20.76
CA ASP A 846 32.00 2.70 22.14
C ASP A 846 31.95 4.18 22.54
N ALA A 847 30.83 4.61 23.10
CA ALA A 847 30.62 5.95 23.63
C ALA A 847 31.10 6.01 25.09
N ARG A 848 32.08 6.86 25.40
CA ARG A 848 32.73 6.98 26.70
C ARG A 848 32.52 8.37 27.30
N ASN A 849 32.69 8.49 28.62
CA ASN A 849 32.65 9.78 29.33
C ASN A 849 31.43 10.65 29.02
N ILE A 850 30.26 10.01 28.90
CA ILE A 850 29.05 10.67 28.41
C ILE A 850 28.47 11.53 29.53
N THR A 851 28.52 12.85 29.36
CA THR A 851 27.93 13.80 30.30
C THR A 851 26.48 14.05 29.93
N VAL A 852 25.57 13.83 30.88
CA VAL A 852 24.14 14.08 30.74
C VAL A 852 23.78 15.29 31.60
N GLU A 853 23.25 16.34 30.99
CA GLU A 853 22.93 17.59 31.66
C GLU A 853 21.44 17.91 31.57
N LEU A 854 20.88 18.39 32.69
CA LEU A 854 19.51 18.91 32.76
C LEU A 854 19.54 20.44 32.76
N TRP A 855 18.69 21.03 31.94
CA TRP A 855 18.62 22.47 31.74
C TRP A 855 17.18 23.00 31.92
N ASN A 856 17.06 24.12 32.64
CA ASN A 856 15.87 24.94 32.71
C ASN A 856 16.16 26.27 32.01
N GLY A 857 15.69 26.40 30.76
CA GLY A 857 16.09 27.51 29.89
C GLY A 857 17.62 27.56 29.74
N LYS A 858 18.25 28.62 30.25
CA LYS A 858 19.72 28.81 30.23
C LYS A 858 20.43 28.34 31.51
N LYS A 859 19.70 27.87 32.53
CA LYS A 859 20.28 27.45 33.80
C LYS A 859 20.46 25.93 33.81
N LYS A 860 21.70 25.47 33.98
CA LYS A 860 22.00 24.07 34.29
C LYS A 860 21.44 23.72 35.67
N VAL A 861 20.59 22.71 35.74
CA VAL A 861 19.89 22.25 36.96
C VAL A 861 20.64 21.11 37.62
N SER A 862 21.14 20.17 36.82
CA SER A 862 21.86 18.98 37.31
C SER A 862 22.74 18.41 36.20
N SER A 863 23.71 17.56 36.55
CA SER A 863 24.42 16.72 35.60
C SER A 863 24.88 15.41 36.21
N GLY A 864 25.09 14.41 35.36
CA GLY A 864 25.68 13.14 35.73
C GLY A 864 26.48 12.58 34.55
N VAL A 865 27.23 11.50 34.82
CA VAL A 865 28.13 10.90 33.82
C VAL A 865 27.81 9.42 33.67
N ILE A 866 27.72 8.95 32.42
CA ILE A 866 27.69 7.55 32.05
C ILE A 866 29.08 7.18 31.52
N THR A 867 29.78 6.27 32.21
CA THR A 867 31.18 5.94 31.90
C THR A 867 31.38 5.38 30.50
N ASN A 868 30.50 4.47 30.07
CA ASN A 868 30.61 3.79 28.79
C ASN A 868 29.26 3.21 28.34
N ILE A 869 28.94 3.29 27.04
CA ILE A 869 27.89 2.55 26.36
C ILE A 869 28.51 1.90 25.12
N ALA A 870 28.48 0.56 25.05
CA ALA A 870 29.08 -0.17 23.94
C ALA A 870 28.41 0.17 22.59
N ALA A 871 29.15 0.03 21.49
CA ALA A 871 28.54 0.12 20.16
C ALA A 871 27.59 -1.07 19.88
N PRO A 872 26.45 -0.86 19.20
CA PRO A 872 25.52 -1.92 18.76
C PRO A 872 26.05 -2.67 17.52
N ASN A 873 27.34 -3.03 17.52
CA ASN A 873 28.01 -3.70 16.40
C ASN A 873 27.48 -5.12 16.15
N ASP A 874 26.78 -5.72 17.11
CA ASP A 874 26.06 -6.99 17.01
C ASP A 874 24.56 -6.83 16.71
N LEU A 875 24.15 -5.64 16.27
CA LEU A 875 22.76 -5.25 15.96
C LEU A 875 21.81 -5.31 17.17
N GLN A 876 22.35 -5.48 18.38
CA GLN A 876 21.59 -5.33 19.61
C GLN A 876 21.65 -3.86 20.04
N PRO A 877 20.51 -3.20 20.25
CA PRO A 877 20.52 -1.81 20.70
C PRO A 877 21.25 -1.66 22.06
N ARG A 878 21.85 -0.50 22.32
CA ARG A 878 22.71 -0.28 23.50
C ARG A 878 22.38 1.05 24.18
N TRP A 879 21.95 0.98 25.44
CA TRP A 879 21.58 2.16 26.21
C TRP A 879 21.86 2.01 27.69
N LYS A 880 21.93 3.15 28.38
CA LYS A 880 21.98 3.24 29.85
C LYS A 880 21.02 4.31 30.34
N THR A 881 20.46 4.09 31.53
CA THR A 881 19.58 5.06 32.18
C THR A 881 20.33 5.75 33.31
N ILE A 882 20.21 7.07 33.38
CA ILE A 882 20.68 7.88 34.51
C ILE A 882 19.50 8.60 35.15
N SER A 883 19.46 8.60 36.48
CA SER A 883 18.35 9.16 37.26
C SER A 883 18.76 10.43 37.99
N PHE A 884 17.93 11.47 37.89
CA PHE A 884 18.11 12.72 38.61
C PHE A 884 16.99 12.92 39.63
N ARG A 885 17.34 13.13 40.90
CA ARG A 885 16.36 13.56 41.90
C ARG A 885 16.08 15.04 41.71
N LEU A 886 14.82 15.36 41.46
CA LEU A 886 14.38 16.74 41.29
C LEU A 886 13.20 16.99 42.23
N ASP A 887 13.19 18.15 42.89
CA ASP A 887 12.06 18.56 43.71
C ASP A 887 10.88 18.88 42.78
N GLN A 888 9.83 18.06 42.87
CA GLN A 888 8.66 18.13 42.00
C GLN A 888 7.92 19.47 42.11
N ALA A 889 7.98 20.13 43.28
CA ALA A 889 7.39 21.45 43.50
C ALA A 889 8.17 22.59 42.81
N ALA A 890 9.44 22.36 42.46
CA ALA A 890 10.33 23.32 41.84
C ALA A 890 10.61 23.04 40.35
N LEU A 891 9.93 22.07 39.75
CA LEU A 891 10.17 21.68 38.36
C LEU A 891 9.61 22.72 37.38
N PRO A 892 10.41 23.20 36.42
CA PRO A 892 9.93 24.06 35.34
C PRO A 892 8.99 23.30 34.41
N SER A 893 8.12 23.99 33.69
CA SER A 893 7.20 23.35 32.72
C SER A 893 7.91 22.56 31.60
N VAL A 894 9.19 22.89 31.32
CA VAL A 894 10.02 22.21 30.33
C VAL A 894 11.42 21.98 30.90
N ILE A 895 11.93 20.77 30.76
CA ILE A 895 13.33 20.41 31.07
C ILE A 895 13.99 19.98 29.77
N SER A 896 15.07 20.64 29.39
CA SER A 896 15.90 20.19 28.26
C SER A 896 17.02 19.30 28.78
N VAL A 897 17.21 18.16 28.12
CA VAL A 897 18.29 17.22 28.39
C VAL A 897 19.31 17.36 27.26
N LYS A 898 20.59 17.46 27.62
CA LYS A 898 21.70 17.49 26.67
C LYS A 898 22.71 16.41 27.00
N VAL A 899 23.20 15.71 25.99
CA VAL A 899 24.27 14.71 26.13
C VAL A 899 25.53 15.15 25.38
N PHE A 900 26.68 14.80 25.93
CA PHE A 900 27.99 15.16 25.39
C PHE A 900 28.97 14.01 25.60
N THR A 901 29.85 13.77 24.63
CA THR A 901 31.02 12.90 24.76
C THR A 901 32.28 13.67 24.34
N ASP A 902 33.45 13.21 24.79
CA ASP A 902 34.76 13.73 24.37
C ASP A 902 35.27 13.08 23.06
N GLN A 903 34.49 12.17 22.49
CA GLN A 903 34.79 11.45 21.25
C GLN A 903 34.12 12.08 20.02
N PRO A 904 34.64 11.83 18.80
CA PRO A 904 33.91 12.14 17.57
C PRO A 904 32.56 11.41 17.51
N GLU A 905 31.54 12.13 17.04
CA GLU A 905 30.20 11.61 16.87
C GLU A 905 29.78 11.57 15.39
N ILE A 906 28.87 10.65 15.04
CA ILE A 906 28.26 10.61 13.70
C ILE A 906 27.45 11.89 13.45
N THR A 907 26.60 12.25 14.42
CA THR A 907 25.89 13.52 14.43
C THR A 907 25.71 14.02 15.85
N THR A 908 25.55 15.33 16.01
CA THR A 908 25.20 15.95 17.29
C THR A 908 23.73 16.43 17.33
N PHE A 909 22.96 16.19 16.26
CA PHE A 909 21.55 16.62 16.16
C PHE A 909 20.60 15.85 17.06
N ASN A 910 21.02 14.67 17.52
CA ASN A 910 20.31 13.80 18.46
C ASN A 910 20.82 13.94 19.91
N ASN A 911 21.70 14.91 20.19
CA ASN A 911 22.26 15.11 21.53
C ASN A 911 21.34 15.94 22.45
N THR A 912 20.19 16.40 21.97
CA THR A 912 19.27 17.25 22.75
C THR A 912 17.83 16.81 22.58
N ALA A 913 17.14 16.64 23.71
CA ALA A 913 15.70 16.40 23.75
C ALA A 913 15.07 17.23 24.88
N SER A 914 13.76 17.43 24.84
CA SER A 914 13.03 18.15 25.88
C SER A 914 11.86 17.35 26.41
N TYR A 915 11.67 17.40 27.73
CA TYR A 915 10.54 16.85 28.44
C TYR A 915 9.59 17.98 28.84
N HIS A 916 8.32 17.81 28.50
CA HIS A 916 7.26 18.73 28.87
C HIS A 916 6.45 18.11 29.99
N LEU A 917 6.38 18.80 31.14
CA LEU A 917 5.51 18.37 32.24
C LEU A 917 4.06 18.52 31.79
N ARG A 918 3.32 17.41 31.80
CA ARG A 918 1.87 17.43 31.65
C ARG A 918 1.31 18.13 32.88
N LYS A 919 0.66 19.28 32.69
CA LYS A 919 -0.12 19.95 33.74
C LYS A 919 -1.39 19.19 34.02
#